data_AF-A0AAV0LT33-F1
#
_entry.id   AF-A0AAV0LT33-F1
#
_cell.length_a   1.000
_cell.length_b   1.000
_cell.length_c   1.000
_cell.angle_alpha   90.00
_cell.angle_beta   90.00
_cell.angle_gamma   90.00
#
_symmetry.space_group_name_H-M   'P 1'
#
loop_
_entity.id
_entity.type
_entity.pdbx_description
1 polymer ?
#
loop_
_entity_poly.entity_id
_entity_poly.type
_entity_poly.pdbx_seq_one_letter_code
_entity_poly.pdbx_strand_id
1 'polypeptide(L)'
;MEAVPMDIDAPPDHDDPSLPFARSYQLEALQVAIRQNTISYLETGSGKTLVAIMLLRHYAPFLRKPSPFIAVFLVPQVVLVRQQAEAVKAHSDLKVGTYWGEMGVDFWDAAIWKQEIDKHEVLVMTPQILLNCLRHSFFKLEFIKVLIFDECHHTGGKHPYACIMTEFYHKLACKACDLPRIFGMTASLIKSKCGTSESEYWEKIKKLETIMHSKVYTCVSESAISKYVPISTPKFRFYEALDVPGDLVARLRFGLNNLKTKHENLLTKMDLTTTSLESTRKKLTRTCEALLYCLDDLGLMLASKAAKFLSSCDSDGMLSDKLDVFGERVVKKFSTDASMVFQSCISTEWTLGGDARAHVKSGFLTSKVAYLIQCLLDYSGDISGQFRLEKYLSSGEIMRSESLRHASNPCPPLGSEFYDEEIYRVESTGAVVTSTSSICLIHFYCSRLPSDGYFKPAPHFVINKETSRCTLYLPKSCPLPPVSVEGDIKSLKQKACLQACIMLHKIGSLTDNLVPDTVAEKLDDRELGEECYDDEFPVYFPPEAVRSQESCSQPGSEKYYCYLIKLCPQYESRTAVQDIVLVMCSELETEIVNSNFNLEDVRGSLNATLSYMGFLDLTPMLVNLCRMFQITVFNVLIHHSLDKLKGKIQALKHCDHLDYFVLPATTSAQKASIDWTCVRSVLFSYKQAWEDHKKYPLQCNGAGVVVTTKDGPACKCMLQNSLVYTPHNRKLYSTLGISDKLSGNSFLSMCDGASVTYKEYYKFR
;
A
#
# COMPACT_ATOMS: atom_id res chain seq x y z
N MET A 1 -23.64 -45.65 -50.44
CA MET A 1 -23.70 -47.01 -49.88
C MET A 1 -23.59 -46.87 -48.37
N GLU A 2 -24.69 -47.10 -47.65
CA GLU A 2 -24.70 -47.60 -46.25
C GLU A 2 -23.94 -48.96 -46.21
N ALA A 3 -23.43 -49.54 -45.12
CA ALA A 3 -23.69 -49.46 -43.67
C ALA A 3 -22.40 -49.95 -42.91
N VAL A 4 -21.97 -49.37 -41.77
CA VAL A 4 -22.19 -49.77 -40.33
C VAL A 4 -21.43 -51.07 -39.90
N PRO A 5 -20.94 -51.30 -38.65
CA PRO A 5 -20.58 -50.46 -37.47
C PRO A 5 -19.17 -50.77 -36.86
N MET A 6 -18.72 -49.98 -35.89
CA MET A 6 -17.79 -50.43 -34.83
C MET A 6 -18.32 -49.98 -33.46
N ASP A 7 -18.64 -50.97 -32.65
CA ASP A 7 -18.85 -50.97 -31.19
C ASP A 7 -18.41 -52.40 -30.77
N ILE A 8 -17.80 -52.74 -29.64
CA ILE A 8 -17.40 -52.16 -28.36
C ILE A 8 -16.55 -53.31 -27.74
N ASP A 9 -15.38 -53.04 -27.14
CA ASP A 9 -15.02 -53.50 -25.78
C ASP A 9 -13.50 -53.47 -25.43
N ALA A 10 -13.27 -53.04 -24.18
CA ALA A 10 -12.11 -53.20 -23.29
C ALA A 10 -10.96 -52.16 -23.35
N PRO A 11 -10.30 -51.88 -22.21
CA PRO A 11 -10.82 -51.40 -20.91
C PRO A 11 -10.16 -50.04 -20.51
N PRO A 12 -10.66 -49.28 -19.52
CA PRO A 12 -9.94 -48.14 -18.99
C PRO A 12 -9.18 -48.57 -17.73
N ASP A 13 -7.86 -48.69 -17.81
CA ASP A 13 -6.99 -48.61 -16.62
C ASP A 13 -5.57 -48.25 -17.07
N HIS A 14 -5.37 -46.95 -17.30
CA HIS A 14 -4.07 -46.33 -17.05
C HIS A 14 -4.32 -45.18 -16.08
N ASP A 15 -3.98 -45.44 -14.82
CA ASP A 15 -3.85 -44.46 -13.75
C ASP A 15 -2.91 -43.32 -14.18
N ASP A 16 -3.49 -42.28 -14.78
CA ASP A 16 -2.91 -40.93 -14.79
C ASP A 16 -3.05 -40.40 -13.35
N PRO A 17 -2.02 -39.83 -12.71
CA PRO A 17 -2.15 -39.33 -11.34
C PRO A 17 -3.09 -38.13 -11.34
N SER A 18 -4.39 -38.40 -11.18
CA SER A 18 -5.40 -37.41 -10.89
C SER A 18 -4.92 -36.65 -9.66
N LEU A 19 -4.51 -35.39 -9.83
CA LEU A 19 -4.14 -34.52 -8.72
C LEU A 19 -5.36 -34.44 -7.79
N PRO A 20 -5.33 -35.07 -6.59
CA PRO A 20 -6.55 -35.35 -5.81
C PRO A 20 -7.19 -34.09 -5.19
N PHE A 21 -6.63 -32.90 -5.45
CA PHE A 21 -7.12 -31.61 -4.96
C PHE A 21 -7.76 -30.72 -6.05
N ALA A 22 -7.63 -31.06 -7.34
CA ALA A 22 -8.10 -30.21 -8.44
C ALA A 22 -9.55 -30.54 -8.81
N ARG A 23 -10.39 -29.51 -8.94
CA ARG A 23 -11.81 -29.63 -9.29
C ARG A 23 -11.97 -29.92 -10.79
N SER A 24 -13.06 -30.56 -11.20
CA SER A 24 -13.30 -30.94 -12.61
C SER A 24 -13.18 -29.76 -13.58
N TYR A 25 -13.78 -28.60 -13.26
CA TYR A 25 -13.69 -27.40 -14.10
C TYR A 25 -12.27 -26.82 -14.17
N GLN A 26 -11.41 -27.07 -13.17
CA GLN A 26 -10.00 -26.65 -13.19
C GLN A 26 -9.19 -27.56 -14.11
N LEU A 27 -9.49 -28.86 -14.12
CA LEU A 27 -8.88 -29.83 -15.05
C LEU A 27 -9.29 -29.54 -16.50
N GLU A 28 -10.56 -29.23 -16.73
CA GLU A 28 -11.03 -28.79 -18.06
C GLU A 28 -10.31 -27.51 -18.51
N ALA A 29 -10.24 -26.49 -17.66
CA ALA A 29 -9.52 -25.25 -17.94
C ALA A 29 -8.04 -25.51 -18.31
N LEU A 30 -7.38 -26.40 -17.58
CA LEU A 30 -6.01 -26.81 -17.85
C LEU A 30 -5.88 -27.50 -19.22
N GLN A 31 -6.76 -28.46 -19.53
CA GLN A 31 -6.72 -29.18 -20.80
C GLN A 31 -6.88 -28.23 -21.99
N VAL A 32 -7.74 -27.23 -21.87
CA VAL A 32 -7.88 -26.18 -22.89
C VAL A 32 -6.61 -25.33 -22.97
N ALA A 33 -6.04 -24.92 -21.83
CA ALA A 33 -4.82 -24.11 -21.75
C ALA A 33 -3.56 -24.81 -22.29
N ILE A 34 -3.48 -26.14 -22.21
CA ILE A 34 -2.38 -26.91 -22.81
C ILE A 34 -2.47 -26.86 -24.35
N ARG A 35 -3.68 -27.03 -24.90
CA ARG A 35 -3.92 -27.12 -26.34
C ARG A 35 -3.84 -25.77 -27.04
N GLN A 36 -4.31 -24.70 -26.40
CA GLN A 36 -4.39 -23.38 -27.01
C GLN A 36 -4.17 -22.24 -26.01
N ASN A 37 -3.84 -21.07 -26.54
CA ASN A 37 -3.76 -19.84 -25.76
C ASN A 37 -5.14 -19.51 -25.17
N THR A 38 -5.20 -19.29 -23.86
CA THR A 38 -6.47 -19.30 -23.12
C THR A 38 -6.55 -18.15 -22.14
N ILE A 39 -7.70 -17.48 -22.07
CA ILE A 39 -8.10 -16.55 -21.02
C ILE A 39 -9.09 -17.29 -20.12
N SER A 40 -8.67 -17.71 -18.93
CA SER A 40 -9.52 -18.34 -17.93
C SER A 40 -10.38 -17.28 -17.22
N TYR A 41 -11.65 -17.21 -17.61
CA TYR A 41 -12.68 -16.38 -16.97
C TYR A 41 -13.49 -17.20 -15.95
N LEU A 42 -13.10 -17.07 -14.68
CA LEU A 42 -13.73 -17.75 -13.54
C LEU A 42 -13.82 -16.80 -12.35
N GLU A 43 -14.81 -16.98 -11.47
CA GLU A 43 -15.02 -16.12 -10.30
C GLU A 43 -13.83 -16.08 -9.34
N THR A 44 -13.75 -15.05 -8.49
CA THR A 44 -12.74 -14.98 -7.43
C THR A 44 -12.94 -16.14 -6.43
N GLY A 45 -11.85 -16.75 -5.97
CA GLY A 45 -11.93 -17.93 -5.10
C GLY A 45 -12.16 -19.27 -5.83
N SER A 46 -12.37 -19.27 -7.16
CA SER A 46 -12.49 -20.50 -7.96
C SER A 46 -11.16 -21.25 -8.18
N GLY A 47 -10.03 -20.69 -7.74
CA GLY A 47 -8.70 -21.30 -7.85
C GLY A 47 -8.02 -21.12 -9.21
N LYS A 48 -8.16 -19.97 -9.87
CA LYS A 48 -7.49 -19.66 -11.15
C LYS A 48 -5.97 -19.82 -11.11
N THR A 49 -5.32 -19.37 -10.03
CA THR A 49 -3.87 -19.55 -9.82
C THR A 49 -3.48 -21.03 -9.84
N LEU A 50 -4.33 -21.92 -9.32
CA LEU A 50 -4.05 -23.35 -9.30
C LEU A 50 -3.96 -23.93 -10.72
N VAL A 51 -4.84 -23.50 -11.62
CA VAL A 51 -4.80 -23.87 -13.05
C VAL A 51 -3.48 -23.41 -13.68
N ALA A 52 -3.05 -22.17 -13.37
CA ALA A 52 -1.77 -21.64 -13.85
C ALA A 52 -0.57 -22.47 -13.35
N ILE A 53 -0.58 -22.87 -12.07
CA ILE A 53 0.46 -23.72 -11.48
C ILE A 53 0.47 -25.11 -12.15
N MET A 54 -0.70 -25.71 -12.40
CA MET A 54 -0.78 -26.99 -13.08
C MET A 54 -0.26 -26.90 -14.53
N LEU A 55 -0.52 -25.77 -15.21
CA LEU A 55 0.06 -25.49 -16.53
C LEU A 55 1.60 -25.38 -16.44
N LEU A 56 2.15 -24.68 -15.45
CA LEU A 56 3.60 -24.61 -15.23
C LEU A 56 4.19 -26.00 -14.98
N ARG A 57 3.52 -26.86 -14.21
CA ARG A 57 3.95 -28.24 -13.98
C ARG A 57 3.96 -29.08 -15.25
N HIS A 58 2.96 -28.91 -16.12
CA HIS A 58 2.93 -29.57 -17.43
C HIS A 58 4.13 -29.17 -18.30
N TYR A 59 4.52 -27.89 -18.27
CA TYR A 59 5.67 -27.37 -19.03
C TYR A 59 7.02 -27.56 -18.32
N ALA A 60 7.05 -28.01 -17.07
CA ALA A 60 8.28 -28.15 -16.27
C ALA A 60 9.44 -28.87 -16.98
N PRO A 61 9.25 -29.96 -17.75
CA PRO A 61 10.33 -30.62 -18.47
C PRO A 61 11.08 -29.71 -19.45
N PHE A 62 10.41 -28.70 -20.00
CA PHE A 62 11.01 -27.72 -20.90
C PHE A 62 11.71 -26.58 -20.17
N LEU A 63 11.36 -26.33 -18.90
CA LEU A 63 11.84 -25.20 -18.10
C LEU A 63 13.06 -25.57 -17.25
N ARG A 64 13.16 -26.85 -16.86
CA ARG A 64 14.21 -27.38 -15.98
C ARG A 64 15.60 -27.07 -16.50
N LYS A 65 16.46 -26.51 -15.65
CA LYS A 65 17.86 -26.21 -16.01
C LYS A 65 18.62 -27.50 -16.31
N PRO A 66 19.49 -27.52 -17.35
CA PRO A 66 20.13 -26.38 -18.04
C PRO A 66 19.37 -25.80 -19.25
N SER A 67 18.06 -26.04 -19.38
CA SER A 67 17.27 -25.45 -20.46
C SER A 67 17.39 -23.92 -20.51
N PRO A 68 17.54 -23.32 -21.72
CA PRO A 68 17.51 -21.87 -21.89
C PRO A 68 16.10 -21.29 -21.73
N PHE A 69 15.07 -22.14 -21.71
CA PHE A 69 13.69 -21.70 -21.63
C PHE A 69 13.27 -21.39 -20.20
N ILE A 70 12.35 -20.43 -20.07
CA ILE A 70 11.74 -20.01 -18.82
C ILE A 70 10.23 -19.87 -18.97
N ALA A 71 9.53 -19.84 -17.84
CA ALA A 71 8.17 -19.34 -17.76
C ALA A 71 8.16 -17.99 -17.05
N VAL A 72 7.25 -17.10 -17.48
CA VAL A 72 7.07 -15.79 -16.85
C VAL A 72 5.64 -15.66 -16.35
N PHE A 73 5.50 -15.27 -15.09
CA PHE A 73 4.22 -15.04 -14.43
C PHE A 73 4.10 -13.56 -14.10
N LEU A 74 3.21 -12.86 -14.78
CA LEU A 74 3.01 -11.43 -14.63
C LEU A 74 1.86 -11.12 -13.68
N VAL A 75 2.09 -10.20 -12.74
CA VAL A 75 1.10 -9.71 -11.80
C VAL A 75 1.05 -8.18 -11.79
N PRO A 76 -0.13 -7.55 -11.63
CA PRO A 76 -0.26 -6.09 -11.76
C PRO A 76 0.23 -5.31 -10.53
N GLN A 77 0.33 -5.94 -9.35
CA GLN A 77 0.68 -5.28 -8.09
C GLN A 77 1.88 -5.96 -7.42
N VAL A 78 2.73 -5.18 -6.77
CA VAL A 78 3.95 -5.65 -6.10
C VAL A 78 3.65 -6.69 -5.01
N VAL A 79 2.62 -6.47 -4.19
CA VAL A 79 2.20 -7.41 -3.14
C VAL A 79 1.84 -8.79 -3.70
N LEU A 80 1.27 -8.83 -4.91
CA LEU A 80 0.90 -10.08 -5.57
C LEU A 80 2.12 -10.87 -6.07
N VAL A 81 3.28 -10.23 -6.30
CA VAL A 81 4.50 -10.92 -6.76
C VAL A 81 4.91 -11.98 -5.75
N ARG A 82 5.00 -11.58 -4.48
CA ARG A 82 5.37 -12.50 -3.39
C ARG A 82 4.31 -13.58 -3.20
N GLN A 83 3.03 -13.21 -3.17
CA GLN A 83 1.92 -14.15 -2.97
C GLN A 83 1.86 -15.23 -4.06
N GLN A 84 1.93 -14.86 -5.34
CA GLN A 84 1.88 -15.85 -6.42
C GLN A 84 3.16 -16.69 -6.47
N ALA A 85 4.33 -16.11 -6.19
CA ALA A 85 5.58 -16.87 -6.14
C ALA A 85 5.59 -17.91 -5.03
N GLU A 86 5.11 -17.56 -3.83
CA GLU A 86 4.94 -18.51 -2.73
C GLU A 86 3.95 -19.61 -3.08
N ALA A 87 2.83 -19.27 -3.73
CA ALA A 87 1.87 -20.26 -4.19
C ALA A 87 2.49 -21.25 -5.20
N VAL A 88 3.29 -20.77 -6.16
CA VAL A 88 4.01 -21.62 -7.13
C VAL A 88 5.04 -22.50 -6.41
N LYS A 89 5.83 -21.94 -5.49
CA LYS A 89 6.83 -22.68 -4.69
C LYS A 89 6.19 -23.74 -3.78
N ALA A 90 4.99 -23.49 -3.28
CA ALA A 90 4.29 -24.43 -2.40
C ALA A 90 3.72 -25.64 -3.16
N HIS A 91 3.40 -25.49 -4.45
CA HIS A 91 2.70 -26.50 -5.24
C HIS A 91 3.53 -27.06 -6.42
N SER A 92 4.77 -26.61 -6.57
CA SER A 92 5.72 -27.11 -7.56
C SER A 92 7.14 -27.08 -7.00
N ASP A 93 8.01 -27.91 -7.57
CA ASP A 93 9.44 -28.00 -7.27
C ASP A 93 10.30 -27.13 -8.22
N LEU A 94 9.66 -26.23 -8.97
CA LEU A 94 10.32 -25.30 -9.89
C LEU A 94 11.07 -24.20 -9.13
N LYS A 95 12.22 -23.77 -9.66
CA LYS A 95 12.98 -22.66 -9.10
C LYS A 95 12.35 -21.33 -9.50
N VAL A 96 11.77 -20.62 -8.53
CA VAL A 96 11.02 -19.38 -8.77
C VAL A 96 11.80 -18.15 -8.31
N GLY A 97 12.08 -17.24 -9.24
CA GLY A 97 12.62 -15.90 -8.98
C GLY A 97 11.50 -14.85 -8.91
N THR A 98 11.68 -13.81 -8.09
CA THR A 98 10.70 -12.73 -7.87
C THR A 98 11.34 -11.39 -8.17
N TYR A 99 10.65 -10.52 -8.92
CA TYR A 99 11.20 -9.23 -9.35
C TYR A 99 10.13 -8.12 -9.32
N TRP A 100 10.44 -7.01 -8.65
CA TRP A 100 9.62 -5.79 -8.61
C TRP A 100 10.52 -4.54 -8.54
N GLY A 101 9.93 -3.34 -8.65
CA GLY A 101 10.68 -2.08 -8.84
C GLY A 101 11.71 -1.77 -7.76
N GLU A 102 11.37 -1.99 -6.48
CA GLU A 102 12.27 -1.74 -5.33
C GLU A 102 13.57 -2.54 -5.37
N MET A 103 13.62 -3.65 -6.11
CA MET A 103 14.85 -4.44 -6.21
C MET A 103 15.94 -3.76 -7.06
N GLY A 104 15.70 -2.53 -7.52
CA GLY A 104 16.65 -1.81 -8.37
C GLY A 104 16.89 -2.51 -9.71
N VAL A 105 15.92 -3.30 -10.19
CA VAL A 105 16.04 -4.06 -11.45
C VAL A 105 16.23 -3.17 -12.68
N ASP A 106 15.85 -1.90 -12.59
CA ASP A 106 16.11 -0.89 -13.64
C ASP A 106 17.60 -0.53 -13.76
N PHE A 107 18.42 -0.92 -12.78
CA PHE A 107 19.88 -0.75 -12.79
C PHE A 107 20.63 -1.98 -13.27
N TRP A 108 19.93 -3.08 -13.58
CA TRP A 108 20.56 -4.32 -13.99
C TRP A 108 20.91 -4.30 -15.47
N ASP A 109 22.06 -4.89 -15.80
CA ASP A 109 22.52 -5.07 -17.17
C ASP A 109 22.14 -6.45 -17.72
N ALA A 110 22.52 -6.70 -18.98
CA ALA A 110 22.26 -7.98 -19.62
C ALA A 110 22.96 -9.17 -18.93
N ALA A 111 24.08 -8.94 -18.24
CA ALA A 111 24.83 -9.98 -17.57
C ALA A 111 24.13 -10.45 -16.28
N ILE A 112 23.61 -9.52 -15.48
CA ILE A 112 22.83 -9.83 -14.27
C ILE A 112 21.55 -10.57 -14.65
N TRP A 113 20.81 -10.09 -15.65
CA TRP A 113 19.60 -10.79 -16.12
C TRP A 113 19.89 -12.20 -16.62
N LYS A 114 21.02 -12.40 -17.30
CA LYS A 114 21.46 -13.74 -17.73
C LYS A 114 21.70 -14.67 -16.54
N GLN A 115 22.36 -14.21 -15.48
CA GLN A 115 22.57 -15.00 -14.27
C GLN A 115 21.24 -15.42 -13.62
N GLU A 116 20.29 -14.50 -13.53
CA GLU A 116 18.98 -14.78 -12.94
C GLU A 116 18.14 -15.75 -13.77
N ILE A 117 18.23 -15.66 -15.10
CA ILE A 117 17.60 -16.61 -16.03
C ILE A 117 18.24 -17.99 -15.93
N ASP A 118 19.56 -18.08 -15.79
CA ASP A 118 20.27 -19.35 -15.66
C ASP A 118 19.96 -20.03 -14.32
N LYS A 119 19.66 -19.24 -13.28
CA LYS A 119 19.33 -19.70 -11.92
C LYS A 119 17.87 -20.15 -11.76
N HIS A 120 16.92 -19.44 -12.38
CA HIS A 120 15.48 -19.63 -12.15
C HIS A 120 14.75 -20.17 -13.39
N GLU A 121 13.70 -20.96 -13.16
CA GLU A 121 12.88 -21.62 -14.19
C GLU A 121 11.56 -20.86 -14.40
N VAL A 122 11.04 -20.24 -13.33
CA VAL A 122 9.86 -19.38 -13.36
C VAL A 122 10.23 -18.01 -12.81
N LEU A 123 9.92 -16.95 -13.56
CA LEU A 123 10.12 -15.57 -13.12
C LEU A 123 8.76 -14.94 -12.83
N VAL A 124 8.51 -14.55 -11.57
CA VAL A 124 7.30 -13.83 -11.16
C VAL A 124 7.63 -12.35 -11.05
N MET A 125 6.97 -11.51 -11.83
CA MET A 125 7.32 -10.09 -11.89
C MET A 125 6.15 -9.17 -12.27
N THR A 126 6.35 -7.87 -12.09
CA THR A 126 5.42 -6.87 -12.65
C THR A 126 5.63 -6.73 -14.16
N PRO A 127 4.59 -6.39 -14.95
CA PRO A 127 4.71 -6.40 -16.41
C PRO A 127 5.62 -5.33 -16.99
N GLN A 128 5.84 -4.23 -16.26
CA GLN A 128 6.77 -3.20 -16.72
C GLN A 128 8.20 -3.74 -16.79
N ILE A 129 8.58 -4.63 -15.88
CA ILE A 129 9.92 -5.25 -15.87
C ILE A 129 10.12 -6.11 -17.11
N LEU A 130 9.18 -7.02 -17.42
CA LEU A 130 9.29 -7.83 -18.63
C LEU A 130 9.32 -6.96 -19.88
N LEU A 131 8.46 -5.93 -19.96
CA LEU A 131 8.43 -5.01 -21.09
C LEU A 131 9.77 -4.29 -21.27
N ASN A 132 10.39 -3.82 -20.19
CA ASN A 132 11.72 -3.20 -20.24
C ASN A 132 12.78 -4.21 -20.70
N CYS A 133 12.78 -5.43 -20.14
CA CYS A 133 13.73 -6.49 -20.53
C CYS A 133 13.64 -6.85 -22.01
N LEU A 134 12.43 -6.93 -22.56
CA LEU A 134 12.19 -7.20 -23.98
C LEU A 134 12.65 -6.02 -24.86
N ARG A 135 12.36 -4.78 -24.46
CA ARG A 135 12.79 -3.56 -25.19
C ARG A 135 14.30 -3.42 -25.22
N HIS A 136 14.97 -3.64 -24.10
CA HIS A 136 16.43 -3.61 -24.01
C HIS A 136 17.10 -4.89 -24.55
N SER A 137 16.30 -5.89 -24.95
CA SER A 137 16.77 -7.19 -25.44
C SER A 137 17.71 -7.92 -24.46
N PHE A 138 17.46 -7.79 -23.16
CA PHE A 138 18.18 -8.57 -22.13
C PHE A 138 17.86 -10.06 -22.23
N PHE A 139 16.63 -10.39 -22.61
CA PHE A 139 16.26 -11.72 -23.09
C PHE A 139 15.11 -11.61 -24.08
N LYS A 140 14.99 -12.63 -24.94
CA LYS A 140 14.06 -12.65 -26.08
C LYS A 140 12.77 -13.38 -25.72
N LEU A 141 11.66 -12.99 -26.35
CA LEU A 141 10.35 -13.59 -26.09
C LEU A 141 10.33 -15.09 -26.45
N GLU A 142 11.13 -15.47 -27.43
CA GLU A 142 11.33 -16.84 -27.92
C GLU A 142 11.92 -17.78 -26.84
N PHE A 143 12.55 -17.24 -25.80
CA PHE A 143 13.03 -18.03 -24.65
C PHE A 143 11.94 -18.28 -23.60
N ILE A 144 10.77 -17.66 -23.74
CA ILE A 144 9.64 -17.88 -22.85
C ILE A 144 8.78 -18.99 -23.45
N LYS A 145 8.58 -20.09 -22.71
CA LYS A 145 7.68 -21.18 -23.12
C LYS A 145 6.25 -20.99 -22.67
N VAL A 146 6.07 -20.36 -21.50
CA VAL A 146 4.74 -20.05 -20.95
C VAL A 146 4.76 -18.62 -20.42
N LEU A 147 3.80 -17.80 -20.85
CA LEU A 147 3.61 -16.44 -20.39
C LEU A 147 2.22 -16.31 -19.77
N ILE A 148 2.20 -16.10 -18.45
CA ILE A 148 0.99 -16.05 -17.64
C ILE A 148 0.67 -14.59 -17.28
N PHE A 149 -0.58 -14.18 -17.46
CA PHE A 149 -1.06 -12.84 -17.14
C PHE A 149 -2.14 -12.91 -16.05
N ASP A 150 -1.82 -12.45 -14.85
CA ASP A 150 -2.82 -12.25 -13.78
C ASP A 150 -3.58 -10.94 -13.97
N GLU A 151 -4.87 -10.95 -13.67
CA GLU A 151 -5.83 -9.88 -13.98
C GLU A 151 -5.69 -9.38 -15.44
N CYS A 152 -5.71 -10.32 -16.39
CA CYS A 152 -5.41 -10.05 -17.80
C CYS A 152 -6.40 -9.09 -18.49
N HIS A 153 -7.53 -8.77 -17.86
CA HIS A 153 -8.50 -7.77 -18.33
C HIS A 153 -7.93 -6.34 -18.38
N HIS A 154 -6.76 -6.11 -17.78
CA HIS A 154 -5.99 -4.88 -17.91
C HIS A 154 -5.33 -4.70 -19.29
N THR A 155 -5.33 -5.73 -20.14
CA THR A 155 -4.70 -5.71 -21.47
C THR A 155 -5.47 -4.84 -22.46
N GLY A 156 -5.26 -3.53 -22.38
CA GLY A 156 -5.82 -2.56 -23.30
C GLY A 156 -5.08 -1.23 -23.27
N GLY A 157 -5.21 -0.46 -24.36
CA GLY A 157 -4.56 0.84 -24.49
C GLY A 157 -3.04 0.71 -24.40
N LYS A 158 -2.40 1.56 -23.59
CA LYS A 158 -0.95 1.60 -23.36
C LYS A 158 -0.51 0.83 -22.10
N HIS A 159 -1.35 -0.08 -21.60
CA HIS A 159 -0.97 -0.90 -20.44
C HIS A 159 0.20 -1.83 -20.82
N PRO A 160 1.18 -2.07 -19.92
CA PRO A 160 2.34 -2.90 -20.22
C PRO A 160 2.00 -4.29 -20.77
N TYR A 161 0.92 -4.93 -20.30
CA TYR A 161 0.41 -6.18 -20.91
C TYR A 161 0.10 -6.05 -22.40
N ALA A 162 -0.60 -4.99 -22.80
CA ALA A 162 -0.95 -4.76 -24.19
C ALA A 162 0.33 -4.52 -25.02
N CYS A 163 1.25 -3.69 -24.51
CA CYS A 163 2.54 -3.42 -25.15
C CYS A 163 3.37 -4.69 -25.38
N ILE A 164 3.47 -5.60 -24.39
CA ILE A 164 4.17 -6.88 -24.55
C ILE A 164 3.58 -7.68 -25.73
N MET A 165 2.25 -7.74 -25.80
CA MET A 165 1.56 -8.47 -26.87
C MET A 165 1.72 -7.82 -28.24
N THR A 166 1.52 -6.50 -28.34
CA THR A 166 1.52 -5.78 -29.63
C THR A 166 2.92 -5.49 -30.16
N GLU A 167 3.87 -5.15 -29.29
CA GLU A 167 5.23 -4.77 -29.69
C GLU A 167 6.10 -5.99 -30.03
N PHE A 168 5.85 -7.14 -29.38
CA PHE A 168 6.69 -8.33 -29.48
C PHE A 168 5.92 -9.55 -30.00
N TYR A 169 4.93 -10.04 -29.25
CA TYR A 169 4.29 -11.32 -29.52
C TYR A 169 3.63 -11.39 -30.91
N HIS A 170 2.78 -10.41 -31.24
CA HIS A 170 2.06 -10.37 -32.52
C HIS A 170 2.98 -10.19 -33.72
N LYS A 171 4.12 -9.52 -33.56
CA LYS A 171 5.10 -9.36 -34.65
C LYS A 171 5.86 -10.65 -34.93
N LEU A 172 6.12 -11.46 -33.91
CA LEU A 172 6.71 -12.78 -34.05
C LEU A 172 5.70 -13.78 -34.60
N ALA A 173 4.41 -13.66 -34.25
CA ALA A 173 3.34 -14.46 -34.81
C ALA A 173 3.21 -14.33 -36.33
N CYS A 174 3.37 -13.10 -36.85
CA CYS A 174 3.41 -12.86 -38.30
C CYS A 174 4.60 -13.54 -39.01
N LYS A 175 5.64 -13.96 -38.28
CA LYS A 175 6.88 -14.55 -38.81
C LYS A 175 6.98 -16.06 -38.59
N ALA A 176 5.92 -16.71 -38.11
CA ALA A 176 5.86 -18.15 -37.84
C ALA A 176 7.00 -18.67 -36.92
N CYS A 177 7.35 -17.89 -35.88
CA CYS A 177 8.33 -18.30 -34.87
C CYS A 177 7.68 -19.15 -33.76
N ASP A 178 8.50 -19.90 -33.02
CA ASP A 178 8.07 -20.56 -31.78
C ASP A 178 7.69 -19.49 -30.73
N LEU A 179 6.41 -19.45 -30.38
CA LEU A 179 5.84 -18.47 -29.45
C LEU A 179 5.54 -19.07 -28.07
N PRO A 180 5.56 -18.25 -27.01
CA PRO A 180 5.11 -18.69 -25.69
C PRO A 180 3.64 -19.09 -25.71
N ARG A 181 3.28 -20.12 -24.92
CA ARG A 181 1.89 -20.40 -24.56
C ARG A 181 1.36 -19.26 -23.70
N ILE A 182 0.31 -18.59 -24.15
CA ILE A 182 -0.33 -17.50 -23.41
C ILE A 182 -1.44 -18.05 -22.51
N PHE A 183 -1.38 -17.71 -21.21
CA PHE A 183 -2.45 -18.02 -20.27
C PHE A 183 -2.84 -16.78 -19.47
N GLY A 184 -3.99 -16.20 -19.78
CA GLY A 184 -4.58 -15.10 -19.02
C GLY A 184 -5.53 -15.63 -17.96
N MET A 185 -5.54 -15.03 -16.77
CA MET A 185 -6.54 -15.32 -15.75
C MET A 185 -7.21 -14.04 -15.28
N THR A 186 -8.54 -14.09 -15.12
CA THR A 186 -9.31 -12.93 -14.69
C THR A 186 -10.67 -13.32 -14.08
N ALA A 187 -11.18 -12.49 -13.17
CA ALA A 187 -12.54 -12.59 -12.64
C ALA A 187 -13.56 -11.72 -13.40
N SER A 188 -13.12 -10.88 -14.34
CA SER A 188 -13.96 -10.05 -15.21
C SER A 188 -13.27 -9.85 -16.56
N LEU A 189 -14.00 -9.81 -17.67
CA LEU A 189 -13.38 -9.59 -18.99
C LEU A 189 -13.27 -8.10 -19.35
N ILE A 190 -14.02 -7.22 -18.68
CA ILE A 190 -14.17 -5.81 -19.09
C ILE A 190 -13.92 -4.88 -17.90
N LYS A 191 -13.10 -3.85 -18.14
CA LYS A 191 -12.71 -2.82 -17.15
C LYS A 191 -13.69 -1.64 -17.06
N SER A 192 -14.45 -1.35 -18.12
CA SER A 192 -15.27 -0.14 -18.26
C SER A 192 -16.78 -0.41 -18.21
N LYS A 193 -17.55 0.58 -17.73
CA LYS A 193 -19.01 0.59 -17.86
C LYS A 193 -19.39 0.43 -19.34
N CYS A 194 -19.93 -0.71 -19.73
CA CYS A 194 -20.49 -0.91 -21.07
C CYS A 194 -21.91 -0.35 -21.15
N GLY A 195 -22.43 -0.09 -22.35
CA GLY A 195 -23.84 0.10 -22.58
C GLY A 195 -24.65 -1.15 -22.21
N THR A 196 -25.96 -1.12 -22.44
CA THR A 196 -26.85 -2.26 -22.18
C THR A 196 -26.89 -3.27 -23.32
N SER A 197 -26.16 -3.06 -24.41
CA SER A 197 -26.23 -3.93 -25.61
C SER A 197 -25.23 -5.09 -25.55
N GLU A 198 -25.70 -6.31 -25.83
CA GLU A 198 -24.87 -7.53 -25.88
C GLU A 198 -23.73 -7.42 -26.92
N SER A 199 -23.98 -6.74 -28.03
CA SER A 199 -23.00 -6.51 -29.10
C SER A 199 -21.76 -5.74 -28.61
N GLU A 200 -21.93 -4.73 -27.75
CA GLU A 200 -20.79 -3.98 -27.21
C GLU A 200 -19.92 -4.83 -26.26
N TYR A 201 -20.54 -5.73 -25.49
CA TYR A 201 -19.81 -6.67 -24.64
C TYR A 201 -18.96 -7.60 -25.49
N TRP A 202 -19.57 -8.19 -26.53
CA TRP A 202 -18.86 -9.06 -27.45
C TRP A 202 -17.71 -8.35 -28.16
N GLU A 203 -17.90 -7.12 -28.64
CA GLU A 203 -16.82 -6.35 -29.29
C GLU A 203 -15.63 -6.14 -28.36
N LYS A 204 -15.86 -5.87 -27.07
CA LYS A 204 -14.80 -5.71 -26.08
C LYS A 204 -14.12 -7.04 -25.74
N ILE A 205 -14.88 -8.12 -25.61
CA ILE A 205 -14.32 -9.47 -25.39
C ILE A 205 -13.47 -9.87 -26.59
N LYS A 206 -14.01 -9.74 -27.80
CA LYS A 206 -13.30 -10.01 -29.05
C LYS A 206 -12.03 -9.17 -29.16
N LYS A 207 -12.06 -7.90 -28.78
CA LYS A 207 -10.86 -7.04 -28.74
C LYS A 207 -9.82 -7.59 -27.76
N LEU A 208 -10.22 -8.02 -26.57
CA LEU A 208 -9.31 -8.62 -25.59
C LEU A 208 -8.72 -9.95 -26.12
N GLU A 209 -9.55 -10.84 -26.68
CA GLU A 209 -9.11 -12.09 -27.31
C GLU A 209 -8.09 -11.84 -28.44
N THR A 210 -8.33 -10.80 -29.25
CA THR A 210 -7.46 -10.40 -30.36
C THR A 210 -6.11 -9.91 -29.84
N ILE A 211 -6.11 -8.99 -28.87
CA ILE A 211 -4.86 -8.44 -28.31
C ILE A 211 -4.06 -9.54 -27.60
N MET A 212 -4.71 -10.42 -26.84
CA MET A 212 -4.04 -11.51 -26.13
C MET A 212 -3.72 -12.72 -27.01
N HIS A 213 -4.17 -12.74 -28.28
CA HIS A 213 -4.15 -13.92 -29.15
C HIS A 213 -4.58 -15.19 -28.41
N SER A 214 -5.69 -15.10 -27.66
CA SER A 214 -6.15 -16.12 -26.71
C SER A 214 -7.67 -16.23 -26.72
N LYS A 215 -8.19 -17.45 -26.52
CA LYS A 215 -9.63 -17.72 -26.43
C LYS A 215 -10.12 -17.68 -24.99
N VAL A 216 -11.29 -17.09 -24.74
CA VAL A 216 -11.90 -17.13 -23.41
C VAL A 216 -12.43 -18.53 -23.11
N TYR A 217 -11.99 -19.08 -21.98
CA TYR A 217 -12.58 -20.27 -21.36
C TYR A 217 -13.40 -19.85 -20.14
N THR A 218 -14.61 -20.37 -20.04
CA THR A 218 -15.44 -20.32 -18.83
C THR A 218 -16.12 -21.68 -18.65
N CYS A 219 -16.31 -22.12 -17.40
CA CYS A 219 -16.92 -23.43 -17.12
C CYS A 219 -18.35 -23.47 -17.66
N VAL A 220 -18.79 -24.52 -18.35
CA VAL A 220 -20.18 -24.57 -18.87
C VAL A 220 -21.22 -24.71 -17.75
N SER A 221 -20.89 -25.47 -16.70
CA SER A 221 -21.80 -25.79 -15.59
C SER A 221 -21.60 -24.84 -14.41
N GLU A 222 -22.55 -23.93 -14.20
CA GLU A 222 -22.54 -23.05 -13.03
C GLU A 222 -22.69 -23.82 -11.71
N SER A 223 -23.43 -24.94 -11.74
CA SER A 223 -23.59 -25.84 -10.59
C SER A 223 -22.30 -26.56 -10.19
N ALA A 224 -21.29 -26.63 -11.07
CA ALA A 224 -19.97 -27.14 -10.72
C ALA A 224 -19.15 -26.12 -9.91
N ILE A 225 -19.38 -24.82 -10.12
CA ILE A 225 -18.68 -23.73 -9.40
C ILE A 225 -19.41 -23.41 -8.08
N SER A 226 -20.73 -23.30 -8.10
CA SER A 226 -21.55 -22.89 -6.95
C SER A 226 -21.47 -23.84 -5.75
N LYS A 227 -21.10 -25.11 -5.98
CA LYS A 227 -20.80 -26.09 -4.91
C LYS A 227 -19.64 -25.65 -4.00
N TYR A 228 -18.75 -24.82 -4.51
CA TYR A 228 -17.50 -24.46 -3.83
C TYR A 228 -17.29 -22.96 -3.66
N VAL A 229 -18.06 -22.13 -4.37
CA VAL A 229 -18.03 -20.67 -4.27
C VAL A 229 -19.42 -20.19 -3.84
N PRO A 230 -19.56 -19.56 -2.66
CA PRO A 230 -20.85 -19.07 -2.20
C PRO A 230 -21.32 -17.87 -3.04
N ILE A 231 -22.47 -18.02 -3.69
CA ILE A 231 -23.11 -16.96 -4.49
C ILE A 231 -24.08 -16.19 -3.60
N SER A 232 -23.95 -14.86 -3.54
CA SER A 232 -24.83 -13.98 -2.73
C SER A 232 -26.06 -13.53 -3.51
N THR A 233 -27.24 -13.54 -2.86
CA THR A 233 -28.50 -13.06 -3.46
C THR A 233 -28.82 -11.64 -2.99
N PRO A 234 -28.90 -10.64 -3.88
CA PRO A 234 -29.24 -9.27 -3.49
C PRO A 234 -30.73 -9.13 -3.09
N LYS A 235 -31.03 -8.32 -2.07
CA LYS A 235 -32.41 -7.94 -1.66
C LYS A 235 -32.56 -6.41 -1.74
N PHE A 236 -33.69 -5.93 -2.26
CA PHE A 236 -33.93 -4.50 -2.54
C PHE A 236 -35.14 -3.93 -1.77
N ARG A 237 -35.07 -2.66 -1.31
CA ARG A 237 -36.15 -1.93 -0.60
C ARG A 237 -36.24 -0.47 -1.06
N PHE A 238 -37.45 0.08 -1.17
CA PHE A 238 -37.73 1.42 -1.74
C PHE A 238 -38.41 2.36 -0.72
N TYR A 239 -38.21 3.69 -0.86
CA TYR A 239 -38.83 4.71 0.01
C TYR A 239 -39.22 6.01 -0.73
N GLU A 240 -40.15 6.76 -0.14
CA GLU A 240 -40.62 8.06 -0.65
C GLU A 240 -39.86 9.23 0.00
N ALA A 241 -39.33 10.14 -0.82
CA ALA A 241 -38.57 11.29 -0.36
C ALA A 241 -39.51 12.38 0.18
N LEU A 242 -39.65 12.46 1.49
CA LEU A 242 -40.30 13.57 2.18
C LEU A 242 -39.27 14.65 2.54
N ASP A 243 -39.48 15.86 2.01
CA ASP A 243 -38.67 17.03 2.33
C ASP A 243 -38.95 17.52 3.76
N VAL A 244 -37.92 18.10 4.39
CA VAL A 244 -38.02 18.75 5.70
C VAL A 244 -39.00 19.95 5.58
N PRO A 245 -39.87 20.21 6.57
CA PRO A 245 -40.83 21.32 6.51
C PRO A 245 -40.15 22.66 6.14
N GLY A 246 -40.59 23.26 5.02
CA GLY A 246 -39.91 24.39 4.38
C GLY A 246 -39.70 25.60 5.29
N ASP A 247 -40.67 25.91 6.16
CA ASP A 247 -40.59 27.05 7.09
C ASP A 247 -39.49 26.87 8.15
N LEU A 248 -39.27 25.64 8.61
CA LEU A 248 -38.23 25.32 9.60
C LEU A 248 -36.84 25.42 8.97
N VAL A 249 -36.66 24.86 7.76
CA VAL A 249 -35.40 24.91 7.02
C VAL A 249 -35.05 26.35 6.64
N ALA A 250 -36.02 27.11 6.14
CA ALA A 250 -35.81 28.51 5.78
C ALA A 250 -35.32 29.34 6.98
N ARG A 251 -35.94 29.16 8.16
CA ARG A 251 -35.55 29.84 9.40
C ARG A 251 -34.14 29.45 9.86
N LEU A 252 -33.78 28.18 9.80
CA LEU A 252 -32.46 27.69 10.20
C LEU A 252 -31.36 28.09 9.21
N ARG A 253 -31.63 28.05 7.91
CA ARG A 253 -30.74 28.53 6.85
C ARG A 253 -30.47 30.02 7.01
N PHE A 254 -31.51 30.81 7.30
CA PHE A 254 -31.37 32.22 7.62
C PHE A 254 -30.51 32.44 8.88
N GLY A 255 -30.74 31.66 9.94
CA GLY A 255 -29.93 31.70 11.17
C GLY A 255 -28.44 31.40 10.94
N LEU A 256 -28.12 30.35 10.18
CA LEU A 256 -26.73 29.97 9.85
C LEU A 256 -26.02 31.02 9.00
N ASN A 257 -26.71 31.58 8.00
CA ASN A 257 -26.16 32.65 7.17
C ASN A 257 -25.89 33.92 8.00
N ASN A 258 -26.78 34.28 8.91
CA ASN A 258 -26.55 35.40 9.83
C ASN A 258 -25.37 35.15 10.77
N LEU A 259 -25.21 33.92 11.28
CA LEU A 259 -24.04 33.55 12.08
C LEU A 259 -22.75 33.63 11.27
N LYS A 260 -22.76 33.15 10.02
CA LYS A 260 -21.62 33.27 9.11
C LYS A 260 -21.22 34.74 8.94
N THR A 261 -22.17 35.61 8.60
CA THR A 261 -21.92 37.05 8.44
C THR A 261 -21.43 37.71 9.74
N LYS A 262 -21.98 37.30 10.89
CA LYS A 262 -21.53 37.79 12.21
C LYS A 262 -20.06 37.45 12.47
N HIS A 263 -19.65 36.21 12.22
CA HIS A 263 -18.27 35.77 12.43
C HIS A 263 -17.31 36.32 11.35
N GLU A 264 -17.76 36.52 10.12
CA GLU A 264 -17.00 37.23 9.08
C GLU A 264 -16.75 38.71 9.43
N ASN A 265 -17.73 39.38 10.03
CA ASN A 265 -17.60 40.78 10.48
C ASN A 265 -16.72 40.95 11.73
N LEU A 266 -16.54 39.88 12.51
CA LEU A 266 -15.58 39.87 13.63
C LEU A 266 -14.14 39.71 13.13
N LEU A 267 -13.94 39.02 12.00
CA LEU A 267 -12.64 38.87 11.34
C LEU A 267 -12.13 40.20 10.75
N THR A 268 -13.02 41.09 10.27
CA THR A 268 -12.65 42.39 9.69
C THR A 268 -12.31 43.49 10.71
N LYS A 269 -12.54 43.25 12.01
CA LYS A 269 -12.27 44.23 13.08
C LYS A 269 -10.92 44.03 13.79
N MET A 270 -10.08 43.11 13.30
CA MET A 270 -8.82 42.74 13.97
C MET A 270 -7.61 42.88 13.03
N ASP A 271 -6.48 43.33 13.59
CA ASP A 271 -5.20 43.49 12.88
C ASP A 271 -4.51 42.11 12.68
N LEU A 272 -4.81 41.45 11.56
CA LEU A 272 -4.20 40.18 11.14
C LEU A 272 -3.65 40.25 9.71
N THR A 273 -2.74 39.34 9.38
CA THR A 273 -2.19 39.20 8.02
C THR A 273 -3.29 38.79 7.03
N THR A 274 -3.27 39.39 5.83
CA THR A 274 -4.31 39.22 4.79
C THR A 274 -4.50 37.76 4.37
N THR A 275 -3.44 36.95 4.38
CA THR A 275 -3.47 35.53 3.99
C THR A 275 -4.16 34.61 4.99
N SER A 276 -4.03 34.87 6.31
CA SER A 276 -4.71 34.09 7.36
C SER A 276 -6.22 34.40 7.42
N LEU A 277 -6.58 35.66 7.15
CA LEU A 277 -7.98 36.09 7.06
C LEU A 277 -8.74 35.39 5.92
N GLU A 278 -8.09 35.24 4.76
CA GLU A 278 -8.69 34.57 3.59
C GLU A 278 -8.86 33.06 3.80
N SER A 279 -7.87 32.38 4.37
CA SER A 279 -7.95 30.94 4.65
C SER A 279 -9.04 30.63 5.69
N THR A 280 -9.14 31.44 6.74
CA THR A 280 -10.19 31.32 7.78
C THR A 280 -11.59 31.55 7.21
N ARG A 281 -11.78 32.58 6.37
CA ARG A 281 -13.06 32.86 5.71
C ARG A 281 -13.49 31.72 4.78
N LYS A 282 -12.55 31.15 4.03
CA LYS A 282 -12.79 30.01 3.14
C LYS A 282 -13.22 28.78 3.93
N LYS A 283 -12.57 28.51 5.08
CA LYS A 283 -12.95 27.40 5.95
C LYS A 283 -14.33 27.61 6.59
N LEU A 284 -14.61 28.81 7.10
CA LEU A 284 -15.92 29.17 7.68
C LEU A 284 -17.07 28.97 6.67
N THR A 285 -16.84 29.38 5.41
CA THR A 285 -17.81 29.17 4.32
C THR A 285 -18.07 27.69 4.08
N ARG A 286 -17.01 26.88 3.94
CA ARG A 286 -17.14 25.43 3.75
C ARG A 286 -17.83 24.74 4.91
N THR A 287 -17.53 25.14 6.15
CA THR A 287 -18.20 24.59 7.34
C THR A 287 -19.68 24.93 7.35
N CYS A 288 -20.06 26.15 6.98
CA CYS A 288 -21.47 26.55 6.85
C CYS A 288 -22.18 25.74 5.75
N GLU A 289 -21.57 25.60 4.57
CA GLU A 289 -22.11 24.79 3.47
C GLU A 289 -22.28 23.31 3.86
N ALA A 290 -21.32 22.74 4.59
CA ALA A 290 -21.40 21.36 5.09
C ALA A 290 -22.55 21.18 6.08
N LEU A 291 -22.77 22.14 6.99
CA LEU A 291 -23.89 22.11 7.93
C LEU A 291 -25.25 22.29 7.24
N LEU A 292 -25.33 23.13 6.21
CA LEU A 292 -26.52 23.27 5.36
C LEU A 292 -26.81 21.98 4.59
N TYR A 293 -25.79 21.33 4.03
CA TYR A 293 -25.93 20.03 3.39
C TYR A 293 -26.44 18.96 4.38
N CYS A 294 -25.90 18.93 5.60
CA CYS A 294 -26.39 18.01 6.63
C CYS A 294 -27.85 18.30 7.01
N LEU A 295 -28.26 19.57 7.04
CA LEU A 295 -29.65 19.94 7.32
C LEU A 295 -30.59 19.47 6.21
N ASP A 296 -30.21 19.65 4.96
CA ASP A 296 -31.02 19.31 3.78
C ASP A 296 -31.10 17.78 3.55
N ASP A 297 -29.98 17.05 3.64
CA ASP A 297 -29.91 15.62 3.26
C ASP A 297 -30.08 14.65 4.45
N LEU A 298 -29.69 15.07 5.67
CA LEU A 298 -29.68 14.21 6.86
C LEU A 298 -30.71 14.62 7.92
N GLY A 299 -31.12 15.89 7.93
CA GLY A 299 -32.12 16.46 8.85
C GLY A 299 -31.50 17.20 10.04
N LEU A 300 -32.36 17.92 10.77
CA LEU A 300 -31.98 18.85 11.85
C LEU A 300 -31.13 18.21 12.96
N MET A 301 -31.44 16.97 13.35
CA MET A 301 -30.73 16.30 14.45
C MET A 301 -29.30 15.93 14.09
N LEU A 302 -29.08 15.44 12.87
CA LEU A 302 -27.75 15.07 12.40
C LEU A 302 -26.91 16.31 12.08
N ALA A 303 -27.51 17.38 11.55
CA ALA A 303 -26.87 18.68 11.44
C ALA A 303 -26.44 19.24 12.80
N SER A 304 -27.29 19.11 13.83
CA SER A 304 -26.96 19.51 15.21
C SER A 304 -25.78 18.72 15.77
N LYS A 305 -25.75 17.39 15.58
CA LYS A 305 -24.64 16.54 16.00
C LYS A 305 -23.34 16.86 15.24
N ALA A 306 -23.41 17.11 13.94
CA ALA A 306 -22.28 17.54 13.14
C ALA A 306 -21.70 18.87 13.67
N ALA A 307 -22.56 19.85 13.99
CA ALA A 307 -22.14 21.12 14.60
C ALA A 307 -21.52 20.93 15.98
N LYS A 308 -22.07 20.03 16.82
CA LYS A 308 -21.47 19.66 18.12
C LYS A 308 -20.09 19.05 17.95
N PHE A 309 -19.94 18.08 17.04
CA PHE A 309 -18.67 17.44 16.78
C PHE A 309 -17.62 18.44 16.29
N LEU A 310 -17.99 19.32 15.36
CA LEU A 310 -17.12 20.39 14.86
C LEU A 310 -16.77 21.43 15.95
N SER A 311 -17.58 21.56 17.01
CA SER A 311 -17.28 22.41 18.17
C SER A 311 -16.36 21.74 19.20
N SER A 312 -16.33 20.40 19.26
CA SER A 312 -15.60 19.62 20.26
C SER A 312 -14.32 18.97 19.75
N CYS A 313 -14.14 18.87 18.43
CA CYS A 313 -12.96 18.24 17.84
C CYS A 313 -11.77 19.21 17.84
N ASP A 314 -10.68 18.83 18.49
CA ASP A 314 -9.36 19.36 18.18
C ASP A 314 -8.91 18.74 16.83
N SER A 315 -8.26 19.56 16.01
CA SER A 315 -8.18 19.39 14.57
C SER A 315 -7.29 18.21 14.15
N ASP A 316 -7.91 17.05 13.93
CA ASP A 316 -7.38 16.09 12.96
C ASP A 316 -8.51 15.42 12.14
N GLY A 317 -8.39 15.49 10.82
CA GLY A 317 -9.21 14.75 9.86
C GLY A 317 -10.64 15.27 9.57
N MET A 318 -10.78 16.16 8.58
CA MET A 318 -11.75 15.96 7.47
C MET A 318 -11.79 17.12 6.45
N LEU A 319 -11.45 18.35 6.84
CA LEU A 319 -11.43 19.49 5.93
C LEU A 319 -10.00 20.02 5.81
N SER A 320 -9.27 19.48 4.85
CA SER A 320 -7.89 19.82 4.46
C SER A 320 -7.70 21.33 4.23
N ASP A 321 -7.33 22.08 5.26
CA ASP A 321 -6.56 23.33 5.18
C ASP A 321 -6.00 23.60 6.59
N LYS A 322 -4.67 23.64 6.74
CA LYS A 322 -4.01 24.04 8.00
C LYS A 322 -4.36 25.50 8.28
N LEU A 323 -5.08 25.74 9.37
CA LEU A 323 -5.37 27.08 9.87
C LEU A 323 -4.39 27.42 11.00
N ASP A 324 -4.22 28.70 11.27
CA ASP A 324 -3.59 29.12 12.51
C ASP A 324 -4.55 28.91 13.71
N VAL A 325 -3.99 28.91 14.92
CA VAL A 325 -4.71 28.70 16.18
C VAL A 325 -5.91 29.67 16.33
N PHE A 326 -5.82 30.84 15.70
CA PHE A 326 -6.88 31.84 15.70
C PHE A 326 -8.04 31.45 14.77
N GLY A 327 -7.76 31.09 13.51
CA GLY A 327 -8.76 30.67 12.55
C GLY A 327 -9.54 29.45 13.03
N GLU A 328 -8.87 28.51 13.70
CA GLU A 328 -9.52 27.36 14.34
C GLU A 328 -10.48 27.78 15.46
N ARG A 329 -10.10 28.76 16.29
CA ARG A 329 -10.96 29.29 17.37
C ARG A 329 -12.23 29.93 16.82
N VAL A 330 -12.13 30.66 15.71
CA VAL A 330 -13.28 31.29 15.06
C VAL A 330 -14.23 30.24 14.47
N VAL A 331 -13.70 29.23 13.77
CA VAL A 331 -14.51 28.14 13.21
C VAL A 331 -15.16 27.29 14.30
N LYS A 332 -14.46 27.02 15.41
CA LYS A 332 -15.04 26.36 16.59
C LYS A 332 -16.18 27.17 17.19
N LYS A 333 -15.99 28.47 17.40
CA LYS A 333 -17.03 29.35 17.95
C LYS A 333 -18.27 29.44 17.05
N PHE A 334 -18.06 29.52 15.73
CA PHE A 334 -19.17 29.42 14.76
C PHE A 334 -19.91 28.09 14.89
N SER A 335 -19.20 26.97 15.02
CA SER A 335 -19.79 25.64 15.17
C SER A 335 -20.57 25.49 16.48
N THR A 336 -20.07 26.08 17.57
CA THR A 336 -20.78 26.17 18.86
C THR A 336 -22.08 26.97 18.72
N ASP A 337 -22.02 28.16 18.12
CA ASP A 337 -23.19 29.02 17.92
C ASP A 337 -24.23 28.33 17.00
N ALA A 338 -23.78 27.67 15.93
CA ALA A 338 -24.62 26.89 15.03
C ALA A 338 -25.29 25.72 15.77
N SER A 339 -24.57 25.03 16.65
CA SER A 339 -25.13 23.97 17.48
C SER A 339 -26.23 24.47 18.41
N MET A 340 -26.06 25.65 19.02
CA MET A 340 -27.07 26.27 19.87
C MET A 340 -28.33 26.63 19.08
N VAL A 341 -28.18 27.18 17.86
CA VAL A 341 -29.31 27.48 16.96
C VAL A 341 -30.09 26.19 16.65
N PHE A 342 -29.41 25.10 16.32
CA PHE A 342 -30.08 23.83 16.07
C PHE A 342 -30.77 23.27 17.33
N GLN A 343 -30.13 23.33 18.49
CA GLN A 343 -30.69 22.83 19.76
C GLN A 343 -31.92 23.62 20.21
N SER A 344 -31.97 24.93 19.94
CA SER A 344 -33.16 25.74 20.27
C SER A 344 -34.44 25.27 19.58
N CYS A 345 -34.30 24.50 18.49
CA CYS A 345 -35.41 23.94 17.72
C CYS A 345 -35.71 22.47 18.05
N ILE A 346 -34.94 21.84 18.95
CA ILE A 346 -35.08 20.43 19.34
C ILE A 346 -35.63 20.39 20.77
N SER A 347 -36.89 19.95 20.95
CA SER A 347 -37.59 20.02 22.23
C SER A 347 -37.49 18.76 23.11
N THR A 348 -36.83 17.68 22.68
CA THR A 348 -36.78 16.40 23.42
C THR A 348 -35.45 15.65 23.27
N GLU A 349 -35.03 14.95 24.34
CA GLU A 349 -33.90 14.00 24.31
C GLU A 349 -34.28 12.76 23.47
N TRP A 350 -33.45 12.45 22.47
CA TRP A 350 -33.70 11.38 21.51
C TRP A 350 -33.26 10.02 22.05
N THR A 351 -34.11 9.00 21.87
CA THR A 351 -33.74 7.59 21.97
C THR A 351 -33.96 6.90 20.62
N LEU A 352 -33.05 6.01 20.23
CA LEU A 352 -33.10 5.27 18.95
C LEU A 352 -34.35 4.39 18.77
N GLY A 353 -35.17 4.21 19.82
CA GLY A 353 -36.39 3.38 19.82
C GLY A 353 -37.71 4.13 19.60
N GLY A 354 -37.69 5.44 19.30
CA GLY A 354 -38.90 6.23 19.03
C GLY A 354 -39.50 6.04 17.63
N ASP A 355 -40.73 6.52 17.42
CA ASP A 355 -41.44 6.46 16.12
C ASP A 355 -40.72 7.30 15.05
N ALA A 356 -39.91 6.63 14.22
CA ALA A 356 -39.15 7.24 13.13
C ALA A 356 -40.02 8.07 12.17
N ARG A 357 -41.30 7.73 11.98
CA ARG A 357 -42.21 8.50 11.10
C ARG A 357 -42.60 9.84 11.69
N ALA A 358 -42.76 9.90 13.02
CA ALA A 358 -43.01 11.16 13.71
C ALA A 358 -41.80 12.11 13.57
N HIS A 359 -40.58 11.58 13.69
CA HIS A 359 -39.36 12.35 13.51
C HIS A 359 -39.14 12.87 12.08
N VAL A 360 -39.54 12.10 11.06
CA VAL A 360 -39.54 12.57 9.66
C VAL A 360 -40.56 13.68 9.46
N LYS A 361 -41.79 13.53 9.97
CA LYS A 361 -42.84 14.57 9.86
C LYS A 361 -42.46 15.88 10.56
N SER A 362 -41.73 15.81 11.67
CA SER A 362 -41.23 16.99 12.38
C SER A 362 -39.95 17.59 11.79
N GLY A 363 -39.38 17.00 10.74
CA GLY A 363 -38.15 17.50 10.11
C GLY A 363 -36.86 17.22 10.87
N PHE A 364 -36.92 16.36 11.90
CA PHE A 364 -35.76 16.00 12.72
C PHE A 364 -34.81 15.04 11.99
N LEU A 365 -35.37 14.17 11.15
CA LEU A 365 -34.66 13.26 10.26
C LEU A 365 -35.24 13.37 8.86
N THR A 366 -34.44 13.14 7.84
CA THR A 366 -34.96 12.92 6.49
C THR A 366 -35.50 11.50 6.35
N SER A 367 -36.43 11.33 5.41
CA SER A 367 -36.92 10.01 4.95
C SER A 367 -35.76 9.04 4.67
N LYS A 368 -34.70 9.54 4.01
CA LYS A 368 -33.44 8.83 3.74
C LYS A 368 -32.80 8.21 4.99
N VAL A 369 -32.66 9.00 6.06
CA VAL A 369 -32.01 8.54 7.30
C VAL A 369 -32.90 7.61 8.11
N ALA A 370 -34.21 7.85 8.14
CA ALA A 370 -35.16 6.96 8.81
C ALA A 370 -35.16 5.57 8.16
N TYR A 371 -35.15 5.51 6.83
CA TYR A 371 -35.03 4.25 6.10
C TYR A 371 -33.65 3.61 6.25
N LEU A 372 -32.56 4.38 6.30
CA LEU A 372 -31.23 3.84 6.61
C LEU A 372 -31.19 3.18 7.99
N ILE A 373 -31.77 3.81 9.02
CA ILE A 373 -31.85 3.23 10.38
C ILE A 373 -32.70 1.96 10.36
N GLN A 374 -33.85 1.98 9.66
CA GLN A 374 -34.69 0.79 9.50
C GLN A 374 -33.96 -0.33 8.74
N CYS A 375 -33.18 0.00 7.71
CA CYS A 375 -32.36 -0.93 6.94
C CYS A 375 -31.10 -1.39 7.70
N LEU A 376 -30.59 -0.64 8.67
CA LEU A 376 -29.48 -1.08 9.55
C LEU A 376 -30.00 -1.97 10.69
N LEU A 377 -31.22 -1.69 11.17
CA LEU A 377 -31.95 -2.55 12.10
C LEU A 377 -32.41 -3.86 11.42
N ASP A 378 -32.70 -3.82 10.11
CA ASP A 378 -33.09 -5.00 9.31
C ASP A 378 -31.95 -5.62 8.47
N TYR A 379 -30.77 -4.97 8.33
CA TYR A 379 -29.73 -5.25 7.31
C TYR A 379 -30.31 -5.42 5.87
N SER A 380 -30.17 -4.56 4.85
CA SER A 380 -29.26 -3.45 4.49
C SER A 380 -29.73 -2.90 3.11
N GLY A 381 -29.24 -1.75 2.63
CA GLY A 381 -29.12 -1.49 1.17
C GLY A 381 -29.51 -0.10 0.63
N ASP A 382 -28.60 0.49 -0.16
CA ASP A 382 -28.60 1.82 -0.79
C ASP A 382 -28.92 1.77 -2.31
N ILE A 383 -29.58 2.80 -2.84
CA ILE A 383 -30.25 2.84 -4.16
C ILE A 383 -29.28 3.15 -5.33
N SER A 384 -28.12 3.77 -5.06
CA SER A 384 -27.10 4.05 -6.10
C SER A 384 -26.20 2.84 -6.40
N GLY A 385 -26.00 1.97 -5.41
CA GLY A 385 -25.29 0.69 -5.57
C GLY A 385 -26.08 -0.35 -6.35
N GLN A 386 -27.41 -0.32 -6.26
CA GLN A 386 -28.32 -1.30 -6.87
C GLN A 386 -28.24 -1.33 -8.40
N PHE A 387 -28.45 -0.21 -9.10
CA PHE A 387 -28.38 -0.19 -10.57
C PHE A 387 -26.98 -0.55 -11.08
N ARG A 388 -25.94 -0.21 -10.31
CA ARG A 388 -24.56 -0.57 -10.65
C ARG A 388 -24.29 -2.06 -10.44
N LEU A 389 -24.85 -2.65 -9.38
CA LEU A 389 -24.69 -4.06 -9.05
C LEU A 389 -25.53 -4.96 -9.97
N GLU A 390 -26.80 -4.63 -10.22
CA GLU A 390 -27.63 -5.35 -11.20
C GLU A 390 -27.00 -5.30 -12.59
N LYS A 391 -26.50 -4.12 -13.00
CA LYS A 391 -25.74 -3.99 -14.25
C LYS A 391 -24.45 -4.80 -14.25
N TYR A 392 -23.77 -4.92 -13.11
CA TYR A 392 -22.56 -5.73 -12.98
C TYR A 392 -22.86 -7.22 -13.05
N LEU A 393 -23.88 -7.71 -12.33
CA LEU A 393 -24.30 -9.12 -12.33
C LEU A 393 -24.81 -9.54 -13.71
N SER A 394 -25.72 -8.76 -14.30
CA SER A 394 -26.18 -9.00 -15.69
C SER A 394 -25.03 -8.92 -16.70
N SER A 395 -24.06 -8.02 -16.51
CA SER A 395 -22.88 -7.99 -17.36
C SER A 395 -22.04 -9.27 -17.26
N GLY A 396 -21.94 -9.88 -16.08
CA GLY A 396 -21.24 -11.15 -15.87
C GLY A 396 -21.90 -12.28 -16.65
N GLU A 397 -23.23 -12.38 -16.57
CA GLU A 397 -24.02 -13.37 -17.31
C GLU A 397 -23.90 -13.19 -18.83
N ILE A 398 -24.00 -11.94 -19.33
CA ILE A 398 -23.83 -11.61 -20.76
C ILE A 398 -22.40 -11.95 -21.22
N MET A 399 -21.38 -11.59 -20.44
CA MET A 399 -19.99 -11.91 -20.78
C MET A 399 -19.78 -13.43 -20.88
N ARG A 400 -20.40 -14.19 -19.98
CA ARG A 400 -20.33 -15.65 -19.96
C ARG A 400 -21.06 -16.28 -21.15
N SER A 401 -22.29 -15.85 -21.46
CA SER A 401 -23.09 -16.37 -22.58
C SER A 401 -22.42 -16.11 -23.92
N GLU A 402 -21.93 -14.88 -24.15
CA GLU A 402 -21.24 -14.50 -25.39
C GLU A 402 -19.89 -15.23 -25.54
N SER A 403 -19.13 -15.41 -24.44
CA SER A 403 -17.89 -16.20 -24.48
C SER A 403 -18.14 -17.66 -24.89
N LEU A 404 -19.20 -18.29 -24.36
CA LEU A 404 -19.58 -19.66 -24.72
C LEU A 404 -20.06 -19.75 -26.17
N ARG A 405 -20.86 -18.77 -26.61
CA ARG A 405 -21.39 -18.71 -27.99
C ARG A 405 -20.28 -18.63 -29.04
N HIS A 406 -19.18 -17.95 -28.72
CA HIS A 406 -18.08 -17.72 -29.64
C HIS A 406 -16.81 -18.55 -29.37
N ALA A 407 -16.85 -19.49 -28.42
CA ALA A 407 -15.71 -20.32 -28.02
C ALA A 407 -15.07 -21.11 -29.19
N SER A 408 -15.88 -21.58 -30.14
CA SER A 408 -15.42 -22.36 -31.29
C SER A 408 -14.87 -21.52 -32.45
N ASN A 409 -15.07 -20.20 -32.42
CA ASN A 409 -14.58 -19.33 -33.50
C ASN A 409 -13.08 -19.05 -33.31
N PRO A 410 -12.27 -19.01 -34.38
CA PRO A 410 -10.86 -18.65 -34.25
C PRO A 410 -10.67 -17.18 -33.81
N CYS A 411 -9.53 -16.87 -33.17
CA CYS A 411 -9.13 -15.49 -32.90
C CYS A 411 -8.88 -14.76 -34.24
N PRO A 412 -9.46 -13.56 -34.46
CA PRO A 412 -9.09 -12.77 -35.63
C PRO A 412 -7.63 -12.27 -35.48
N PRO A 413 -6.94 -11.97 -36.59
CA PRO A 413 -5.62 -11.36 -36.55
C PRO A 413 -5.72 -9.93 -35.98
N LEU A 414 -4.63 -9.45 -35.36
CA LEU A 414 -4.55 -8.08 -34.89
C LEU A 414 -4.59 -7.10 -36.08
N GLY A 415 -5.46 -6.09 -36.02
CA GLY A 415 -5.61 -5.11 -37.10
C GLY A 415 -4.35 -4.25 -37.32
N SER A 416 -4.15 -3.75 -38.54
CA SER A 416 -2.99 -2.93 -38.93
C SER A 416 -2.82 -1.66 -38.08
N GLU A 417 -3.91 -1.13 -37.52
CA GLU A 417 -3.93 0.05 -36.64
C GLU A 417 -3.04 -0.07 -35.39
N PHE A 418 -2.72 -1.30 -34.96
CA PHE A 418 -1.83 -1.54 -33.80
C PHE A 418 -0.34 -1.58 -34.16
N TYR A 419 0.00 -1.56 -35.46
CA TYR A 419 1.37 -1.65 -35.95
C TYR A 419 1.95 -0.31 -36.46
N ASP A 420 1.16 0.77 -36.45
CA ASP A 420 1.50 2.07 -37.06
C ASP A 420 2.43 2.97 -36.22
N GLU A 421 2.95 2.48 -35.08
CA GLU A 421 3.90 3.27 -34.30
C GLU A 421 5.31 3.19 -34.91
N GLU A 422 5.97 4.35 -35.11
CA GLU A 422 7.37 4.41 -35.52
C GLU A 422 8.26 3.77 -34.44
N ILE A 423 9.09 2.79 -34.84
CA ILE A 423 9.96 2.00 -33.97
C ILE A 423 11.38 2.02 -34.52
N TYR A 424 12.33 2.28 -33.64
CA TYR A 424 13.74 2.11 -33.93
C TYR A 424 14.23 0.78 -33.33
N ARG A 425 14.89 -0.04 -34.15
CA ARG A 425 15.46 -1.33 -33.75
C ARG A 425 16.96 -1.33 -33.99
N VAL A 426 17.71 -1.78 -32.99
CA VAL A 426 19.16 -2.00 -33.09
C VAL A 426 19.39 -3.37 -33.74
N GLU A 427 20.14 -3.42 -34.84
CA GLU A 427 20.34 -4.66 -35.61
C GLU A 427 21.22 -5.70 -34.88
N SER A 428 22.20 -5.24 -34.10
CA SER A 428 23.15 -6.11 -33.39
C SER A 428 22.48 -6.91 -32.26
N THR A 429 21.71 -6.26 -31.39
CA THR A 429 21.07 -6.88 -30.22
C THR A 429 19.62 -7.27 -30.49
N GLY A 430 18.93 -6.51 -31.34
CA GLY A 430 17.49 -6.59 -31.52
C GLY A 430 16.68 -5.70 -30.57
N ALA A 431 17.34 -4.88 -29.74
CA ALA A 431 16.70 -3.91 -28.84
C ALA A 431 15.83 -2.92 -29.61
N VAL A 432 14.72 -2.49 -29.01
CA VAL A 432 13.71 -1.65 -29.64
C VAL A 432 13.29 -0.48 -28.76
N VAL A 433 13.11 0.67 -29.38
CA VAL A 433 12.46 1.84 -28.78
C VAL A 433 11.33 2.30 -29.70
N THR A 434 10.14 2.43 -29.11
CA THR A 434 8.94 2.95 -29.77
C THR A 434 8.81 4.46 -29.56
N SER A 435 8.01 5.12 -30.39
CA SER A 435 7.71 6.54 -30.23
C SER A 435 7.22 6.89 -28.80
N THR A 436 6.34 6.08 -28.22
CA THR A 436 5.86 6.24 -26.84
C THR A 436 6.93 5.99 -25.78
N SER A 437 7.74 4.93 -25.93
CA SER A 437 8.76 4.57 -24.94
C SER A 437 10.01 5.45 -24.98
N SER A 438 10.25 6.14 -26.10
CA SER A 438 11.36 7.07 -26.25
C SER A 438 11.37 8.19 -25.20
N ILE A 439 10.19 8.66 -24.77
CA ILE A 439 10.07 9.68 -23.71
C ILE A 439 10.65 9.14 -22.40
N CYS A 440 10.22 7.95 -21.99
CA CYS A 440 10.71 7.31 -20.77
C CYS A 440 12.22 7.06 -20.85
N LEU A 441 12.73 6.62 -22.01
CA LEU A 441 14.15 6.37 -22.20
C LEU A 441 14.99 7.65 -22.11
N ILE A 442 14.51 8.78 -22.64
CA ILE A 442 15.21 10.07 -22.51
C ILE A 442 15.22 10.53 -21.06
N HIS A 443 14.09 10.42 -20.34
CA HIS A 443 14.04 10.74 -18.91
C HIS A 443 15.00 9.86 -18.10
N PHE A 444 15.03 8.56 -18.40
CA PHE A 444 15.94 7.61 -17.79
C PHE A 444 17.40 7.96 -18.06
N TYR A 445 17.75 8.27 -19.32
CA TYR A 445 19.08 8.75 -19.68
C TYR A 445 19.46 10.02 -18.91
N CYS A 446 18.57 11.00 -18.82
CA CYS A 446 18.84 12.24 -18.07
C CYS A 446 19.05 11.96 -16.58
N SER A 447 18.32 11.00 -16.00
CA SER A 447 18.49 10.60 -14.60
C SER A 447 19.85 9.94 -14.31
N ARG A 448 20.56 9.44 -15.35
CA ARG A 448 21.89 8.85 -15.25
C ARG A 448 23.03 9.85 -15.52
N LEU A 449 22.70 11.09 -15.83
CA LEU A 449 23.69 12.16 -15.94
C LEU A 449 24.09 12.64 -14.53
N PRO A 450 25.30 13.18 -14.34
CA PRO A 450 25.73 13.73 -13.06
C PRO A 450 24.71 14.72 -12.50
N SER A 451 24.26 14.47 -11.28
CA SER A 451 23.30 15.29 -10.53
C SER A 451 23.86 15.63 -9.16
N ASP A 452 23.53 16.81 -8.64
CA ASP A 452 23.84 17.20 -7.26
C ASP A 452 22.54 17.49 -6.48
N GLY A 453 22.65 17.83 -5.19
CA GLY A 453 21.50 18.15 -4.34
C GLY A 453 20.65 19.34 -4.81
N TYR A 454 21.18 20.19 -5.70
CA TYR A 454 20.53 21.39 -6.22
C TYR A 454 20.07 21.24 -7.69
N PHE A 455 20.65 20.31 -8.45
CA PHE A 455 20.41 20.12 -9.87
C PHE A 455 20.11 18.65 -10.21
N LYS A 456 18.86 18.40 -10.60
CA LYS A 456 18.42 17.11 -11.17
C LYS A 456 18.27 17.26 -12.69
N PRO A 457 19.11 16.58 -13.49
CA PRO A 457 19.05 16.70 -14.95
C PRO A 457 17.72 16.15 -15.49
N ALA A 458 17.00 16.96 -16.26
CA ALA A 458 15.74 16.58 -16.88
C ALA A 458 15.62 17.18 -18.30
N PRO A 459 14.93 16.51 -19.22
CA PRO A 459 14.68 17.04 -20.56
C PRO A 459 13.68 18.20 -20.51
N HIS A 460 13.91 19.22 -21.32
CA HIS A 460 13.03 20.38 -21.46
C HIS A 460 12.47 20.49 -22.88
N PHE A 461 11.17 20.71 -23.01
CA PHE A 461 10.47 20.75 -24.30
C PHE A 461 9.92 22.15 -24.58
N VAL A 462 10.27 22.73 -25.72
CA VAL A 462 9.66 23.96 -26.24
C VAL A 462 8.78 23.60 -27.41
N ILE A 463 7.47 23.85 -27.31
CA ILE A 463 6.50 23.57 -28.38
C ILE A 463 5.98 24.90 -28.91
N ASN A 464 6.24 25.17 -30.19
CA ASN A 464 5.62 26.28 -30.91
C ASN A 464 4.41 25.75 -31.68
N LYS A 465 3.21 26.12 -31.22
CA LYS A 465 1.93 25.67 -31.79
C LYS A 465 1.63 26.26 -33.17
N GLU A 466 2.17 27.44 -33.49
CA GLU A 466 1.93 28.12 -34.76
C GLU A 466 2.74 27.49 -35.90
N THR A 467 3.97 27.08 -35.60
CA THR A 467 4.86 26.40 -36.56
C THR A 467 4.77 24.87 -36.46
N SER A 468 3.90 24.33 -35.59
CA SER A 468 3.80 22.89 -35.30
C SER A 468 5.17 22.22 -35.08
N ARG A 469 6.05 22.92 -34.34
CA ARG A 469 7.46 22.53 -34.15
C ARG A 469 7.76 22.31 -32.66
N CYS A 470 8.45 21.23 -32.34
CA CYS A 470 8.93 20.94 -30.99
C CYS A 470 10.45 20.86 -30.97
N THR A 471 11.08 21.60 -30.05
CA THR A 471 12.50 21.51 -29.75
C THR A 471 12.69 20.84 -28.39
N LEU A 472 13.42 19.72 -28.37
CA LEU A 472 13.90 19.05 -27.17
C LEU A 472 15.28 19.59 -26.79
N TYR A 473 15.39 20.09 -25.57
CA TYR A 473 16.64 20.50 -24.94
C TYR A 473 17.03 19.45 -23.91
N LEU A 474 18.20 18.84 -24.08
CA LEU A 474 18.80 17.95 -23.09
C LEU A 474 19.70 18.76 -22.13
N PRO A 475 19.97 18.25 -20.92
CA PRO A 475 20.90 18.89 -19.98
C PRO A 475 22.26 19.16 -20.63
N LYS A 476 22.96 20.21 -20.19
CA LYS A 476 24.27 20.61 -20.77
C LYS A 476 25.34 19.50 -20.68
N SER A 477 25.17 18.57 -19.74
CA SER A 477 26.03 17.38 -19.60
C SER A 477 25.87 16.39 -20.76
N CYS A 478 24.81 16.50 -21.56
CA CYS A 478 24.59 15.69 -22.74
C CYS A 478 25.30 16.30 -23.97
N PRO A 479 26.05 15.50 -24.76
CA PRO A 479 26.79 16.00 -25.93
C PRO A 479 25.89 16.36 -27.13
N LEU A 480 24.57 16.20 -27.02
CA LEU A 480 23.64 16.40 -28.12
C LEU A 480 23.19 17.86 -28.22
N PRO A 481 23.16 18.45 -29.43
CA PRO A 481 22.50 19.72 -29.65
C PRO A 481 20.97 19.59 -29.50
N PRO A 482 20.24 20.71 -29.32
CA PRO A 482 18.79 20.68 -29.24
C PRO A 482 18.16 20.05 -30.49
N VAL A 483 17.30 19.04 -30.30
CA VAL A 483 16.66 18.28 -31.38
C VAL A 483 15.34 18.93 -31.72
N SER A 484 15.18 19.39 -32.96
CA SER A 484 13.94 20.02 -33.45
C SER A 484 13.21 19.12 -34.45
N VAL A 485 11.90 18.94 -34.27
CA VAL A 485 11.04 18.17 -35.18
C VAL A 485 9.73 18.91 -35.47
N GLU A 486 9.15 18.66 -36.64
CA GLU A 486 7.86 19.19 -37.09
C GLU A 486 6.84 18.06 -37.26
N GLY A 487 5.56 18.34 -37.02
CA GLY A 487 4.50 17.33 -37.13
C GLY A 487 3.26 17.61 -36.28
N ASP A 488 2.38 16.60 -36.17
CA ASP A 488 1.14 16.71 -35.39
C ASP A 488 1.42 16.94 -33.90
N ILE A 489 0.75 17.94 -33.32
CA ILE A 489 0.95 18.44 -31.95
C ILE A 489 0.88 17.31 -30.91
N LYS A 490 0.03 16.30 -31.12
CA LYS A 490 -0.11 15.17 -30.19
C LYS A 490 1.10 14.21 -30.20
N SER A 491 1.79 14.09 -31.33
CA SER A 491 2.94 13.19 -31.53
C SER A 491 4.31 13.89 -31.46
N LEU A 492 4.34 15.23 -31.46
CA LEU A 492 5.57 16.03 -31.52
C LEU A 492 6.62 15.65 -30.46
N LYS A 493 6.20 15.50 -29.20
CA LYS A 493 7.13 15.12 -28.11
C LYS A 493 7.74 13.74 -28.34
N GLN A 494 6.92 12.79 -28.78
CA GLN A 494 7.34 11.41 -29.05
C GLN A 494 8.34 11.35 -30.21
N LYS A 495 8.07 12.09 -31.30
CA LYS A 495 8.99 12.19 -32.43
C LYS A 495 10.32 12.83 -32.04
N ALA A 496 10.29 13.91 -31.25
CA ALA A 496 11.51 14.58 -30.77
C ALA A 496 12.37 13.64 -29.91
N CYS A 497 11.74 12.93 -28.97
CA CYS A 497 12.42 11.96 -28.13
C CYS A 497 12.96 10.76 -28.93
N LEU A 498 12.21 10.22 -29.89
CA LEU A 498 12.65 9.10 -30.71
C LEU A 498 13.88 9.48 -31.55
N GLN A 499 13.86 10.66 -32.17
CA GLN A 499 15.02 11.18 -32.90
C GLN A 499 16.22 11.38 -31.96
N ALA A 500 16.01 11.92 -30.77
CA ALA A 500 17.08 12.06 -29.78
C ALA A 500 17.66 10.70 -29.33
N CYS A 501 16.83 9.68 -29.10
CA CYS A 501 17.31 8.32 -28.78
C CYS A 501 18.18 7.74 -29.90
N ILE A 502 17.76 7.90 -31.17
CA ILE A 502 18.53 7.45 -32.33
C ILE A 502 19.90 8.16 -32.38
N MET A 503 19.92 9.47 -32.15
CA MET A 503 21.16 10.24 -32.14
C MET A 503 22.08 9.87 -30.96
N LEU A 504 21.52 9.67 -29.75
CA LEU A 504 22.29 9.23 -28.57
C LEU A 504 22.96 7.87 -28.80
N HIS A 505 22.25 6.93 -29.41
CA HIS A 505 22.80 5.61 -29.76
C HIS A 505 23.91 5.73 -30.81
N LYS A 506 23.73 6.54 -31.86
CA LYS A 506 24.78 6.76 -32.89
C LYS A 506 26.06 7.40 -32.34
N ILE A 507 25.95 8.21 -31.29
CA ILE A 507 27.10 8.84 -30.62
C ILE A 507 27.76 7.88 -29.60
N GLY A 508 27.11 6.74 -29.30
CA GLY A 508 27.59 5.77 -28.31
C GLY A 508 27.24 6.14 -26.87
N SER A 509 26.44 7.18 -26.63
CA SER A 509 25.97 7.52 -25.26
C SER A 509 24.88 6.56 -24.75
N LEU A 510 24.20 5.86 -25.67
CA LEU A 510 23.40 4.68 -25.38
C LEU A 510 24.11 3.47 -25.97
N THR A 511 24.18 2.38 -25.22
CA THR A 511 24.70 1.07 -25.67
C THR A 511 23.77 0.43 -26.71
N ASP A 512 24.20 -0.67 -27.33
CA ASP A 512 23.39 -1.46 -28.26
C ASP A 512 22.13 -2.07 -27.61
N ASN A 513 22.08 -2.21 -26.28
CA ASN A 513 20.88 -2.59 -25.52
C ASN A 513 19.98 -1.37 -25.21
N LEU A 514 20.28 -0.20 -25.77
CA LEU A 514 19.59 1.07 -25.55
C LEU A 514 19.54 1.49 -24.08
N VAL A 515 20.60 1.22 -23.33
CA VAL A 515 20.79 1.72 -21.95
C VAL A 515 21.94 2.73 -21.89
N PRO A 516 21.91 3.75 -21.00
CA PRO A 516 22.97 4.74 -20.86
C PRO A 516 24.33 4.11 -20.56
N ASP A 517 25.36 4.53 -21.31
CA ASP A 517 26.74 4.04 -21.19
C ASP A 517 27.56 4.77 -20.10
N THR A 518 26.94 5.69 -19.35
CA THR A 518 27.67 6.46 -18.34
C THR A 518 28.17 5.54 -17.22
N VAL A 519 29.49 5.30 -17.27
CA VAL A 519 30.36 4.79 -16.22
C VAL A 519 29.98 5.47 -14.90
N ALA A 520 29.15 4.81 -14.09
CA ALA A 520 29.33 4.93 -12.67
C ALA A 520 30.75 4.45 -12.41
N GLU A 521 31.58 5.29 -11.81
CA GLU A 521 32.86 4.85 -11.27
C GLU A 521 32.63 3.51 -10.57
N LYS A 522 33.45 2.52 -10.92
CA LYS A 522 33.62 1.31 -10.12
C LYS A 522 33.99 1.75 -8.71
N LEU A 523 33.00 1.98 -7.87
CA LEU A 523 33.18 1.90 -6.43
C LEU A 523 33.45 0.43 -6.17
N ASP A 524 34.65 0.15 -5.66
CA ASP A 524 35.20 -1.17 -5.40
C ASP A 524 34.16 -2.18 -4.88
N ASP A 525 34.10 -3.34 -5.54
CA ASP A 525 33.40 -4.56 -5.13
C ASP A 525 34.02 -5.17 -3.85
N ARG A 526 34.08 -4.42 -2.75
CA ARG A 526 34.47 -4.96 -1.44
C ARG A 526 33.58 -4.38 -0.34
N GLU A 527 32.67 -5.25 0.11
CA GLU A 527 31.95 -5.18 1.38
C GLU A 527 30.89 -4.07 1.50
N LEU A 528 29.81 -4.18 0.72
CA LEU A 528 28.53 -3.55 1.09
C LEU A 528 27.48 -4.66 1.19
N GLY A 529 27.04 -4.91 2.42
CA GLY A 529 26.01 -5.89 2.73
C GLY A 529 24.69 -5.53 2.04
N GLU A 530 23.90 -6.57 1.78
CA GLU A 530 22.51 -6.48 1.36
C GLU A 530 21.73 -5.50 2.24
N GLU A 531 21.48 -4.29 1.76
CA GLU A 531 20.43 -3.42 2.29
C GLU A 531 19.17 -3.59 1.45
N CYS A 532 18.11 -4.04 2.12
CA CYS A 532 16.76 -4.08 1.57
C CYS A 532 16.30 -2.65 1.25
N TYR A 533 16.01 -2.37 -0.01
CA TYR A 533 15.21 -1.22 -0.42
C TYR A 533 13.78 -1.37 0.16
N ASP A 534 13.33 -0.35 0.88
CA ASP A 534 11.98 -0.23 1.46
C ASP A 534 11.27 0.90 0.69
N ASP A 535 10.26 0.59 -0.12
CA ASP A 535 9.38 1.62 -0.70
C ASP A 535 8.35 2.02 0.37
N GLU A 536 8.59 3.11 1.09
CA GLU A 536 7.52 3.95 1.62
C GLU A 536 8.05 5.36 1.97
N PHE A 537 7.76 6.32 1.07
CA PHE A 537 8.00 7.77 1.20
C PHE A 537 9.47 8.22 1.38
N PRO A 538 9.88 9.41 0.87
CA PRO A 538 11.08 10.04 1.37
C PRO A 538 10.86 10.36 2.85
N VAL A 539 11.41 9.52 3.74
CA VAL A 539 11.60 9.88 5.14
C VAL A 539 12.58 11.04 5.12
N TYR A 540 12.05 12.26 5.24
CA TYR A 540 12.86 13.44 5.47
C TYR A 540 13.61 13.23 6.79
N PHE A 541 14.92 12.99 6.69
CA PHE A 541 15.81 13.10 7.82
C PHE A 541 16.33 14.54 7.86
N PRO A 542 16.07 15.29 8.95
CA PRO A 542 16.67 16.59 9.13
C PRO A 542 18.20 16.45 9.02
N PRO A 543 18.91 17.31 8.26
CA PRO A 543 20.37 17.30 8.20
C PRO A 543 21.03 17.35 9.59
N GLU A 544 20.34 17.90 10.57
CA GLU A 544 20.75 18.00 11.97
C GLU A 544 20.79 16.64 12.68
N ALA A 545 20.12 15.61 12.13
CA ALA A 545 19.98 14.27 12.69
C ALA A 545 20.89 13.21 12.02
N VAL A 546 21.64 13.58 10.97
CA VAL A 546 22.49 12.69 10.17
C VAL A 546 23.85 13.36 9.91
N ARG A 547 24.97 12.72 10.29
CA ARG A 547 26.30 13.24 9.95
C ARG A 547 26.63 13.02 8.48
N SER A 548 27.15 14.05 7.81
CA SER A 548 27.86 13.90 6.55
C SER A 548 29.27 13.32 6.81
N GLN A 549 29.70 12.34 6.02
CA GLN A 549 30.96 11.61 6.17
C GLN A 549 32.23 12.48 6.04
N GLU A 550 32.13 13.78 5.76
CA GLU A 550 33.27 14.66 5.49
C GLU A 550 33.93 15.26 6.74
N SER A 551 33.42 15.01 7.95
CA SER A 551 33.88 15.69 9.20
C SER A 551 34.47 14.78 10.29
N CYS A 552 35.05 13.63 9.94
CA CYS A 552 35.70 12.77 10.93
C CYS A 552 37.13 13.25 11.23
N SER A 553 37.31 14.05 12.29
CA SER A 553 38.60 14.43 12.85
C SER A 553 38.83 13.78 14.22
N GLN A 554 39.63 12.71 14.23
CA GLN A 554 40.25 12.00 15.37
C GLN A 554 39.34 11.36 16.46
N PRO A 555 39.73 10.18 17.00
CA PRO A 555 38.96 9.45 18.01
C PRO A 555 39.14 10.08 19.39
N GLY A 556 38.41 11.16 19.64
CA GLY A 556 38.23 11.79 20.95
C GLY A 556 36.76 11.77 21.36
N SER A 557 36.47 11.87 22.66
CA SER A 557 35.11 11.94 23.20
C SER A 557 34.26 12.94 22.41
N GLU A 558 33.15 12.48 21.84
CA GLU A 558 32.35 13.25 20.90
C GLU A 558 31.32 14.09 21.66
N LYS A 559 31.18 15.35 21.27
CA LYS A 559 30.27 16.31 21.91
C LYS A 559 28.85 16.15 21.35
N TYR A 560 27.88 15.95 22.24
CA TYR A 560 26.46 15.86 21.92
C TYR A 560 25.65 16.94 22.67
N TYR A 561 24.63 17.49 22.02
CA TYR A 561 23.69 18.45 22.59
C TYR A 561 22.47 17.71 23.15
N CYS A 562 22.10 18.03 24.38
CA CYS A 562 21.00 17.38 25.11
C CYS A 562 19.82 18.35 25.27
N TYR A 563 18.62 17.85 24.98
CA TYR A 563 17.36 18.57 25.09
C TYR A 563 16.38 17.73 25.90
N LEU A 564 15.81 18.32 26.95
CA LEU A 564 14.80 17.68 27.76
C LEU A 564 13.42 17.88 27.14
N ILE A 565 12.75 16.78 26.80
CA ILE A 565 11.34 16.71 26.45
C ILE A 565 10.58 16.35 27.72
N LYS A 566 10.00 17.36 28.36
CA LYS A 566 9.19 17.18 29.57
C LYS A 566 7.75 16.86 29.20
N LEU A 567 7.21 15.77 29.72
CA LEU A 567 5.91 15.23 29.36
C LEU A 567 4.90 15.44 30.51
N CYS A 568 3.96 16.37 30.33
CA CYS A 568 2.94 16.74 31.29
C CYS A 568 1.56 16.20 30.88
N PRO A 569 1.11 15.04 31.42
CA PRO A 569 -0.20 14.49 31.07
C PRO A 569 -1.32 15.39 31.59
N GLN A 570 -2.30 15.69 30.74
CA GLN A 570 -3.50 16.44 31.13
C GLN A 570 -4.67 15.52 31.54
N TYR A 571 -4.36 14.26 31.86
CA TYR A 571 -5.30 13.24 32.28
C TYR A 571 -4.75 12.46 33.49
N GLU A 572 -5.65 11.90 34.30
CA GLU A 572 -5.27 11.05 35.43
C GLU A 572 -4.87 9.66 34.94
N SER A 573 -3.56 9.43 34.79
CA SER A 573 -2.99 8.12 34.49
C SER A 573 -2.61 7.37 35.77
N ARG A 574 -2.89 6.06 35.82
CA ARG A 574 -2.39 5.18 36.89
C ARG A 574 -0.87 4.92 36.80
N THR A 575 -0.27 5.17 35.64
CA THR A 575 1.16 5.03 35.40
C THR A 575 1.79 6.41 35.23
N ALA A 576 2.82 6.69 36.02
CA ALA A 576 3.58 7.94 35.90
C ALA A 576 4.24 8.02 34.52
N VAL A 577 4.09 9.17 33.86
CA VAL A 577 4.76 9.45 32.58
C VAL A 577 6.19 9.90 32.89
N GLN A 578 7.16 9.29 32.23
CA GLN A 578 8.58 9.61 32.39
C GLN A 578 9.02 10.58 31.30
N ASP A 579 9.74 11.63 31.69
CA ASP A 579 10.35 12.59 30.77
C ASP A 579 11.43 11.94 29.90
N ILE A 580 11.74 12.55 28.76
CA ILE A 580 12.67 12.00 27.76
C ILE A 580 13.77 13.02 27.48
N VAL A 581 14.99 12.57 27.24
CA VAL A 581 16.12 13.39 26.76
C VAL A 581 16.40 13.04 25.31
N LEU A 582 16.35 14.05 24.44
CA LEU A 582 16.83 13.99 23.07
C LEU A 582 18.30 14.43 23.05
N VAL A 583 19.17 13.58 22.53
CA VAL A 583 20.62 13.81 22.41
C VAL A 583 20.96 13.85 20.93
N MET A 584 21.60 14.91 20.45
CA MET A 584 21.93 15.08 19.02
C MET A 584 23.38 15.51 18.82
N CYS A 585 23.95 15.20 17.65
CA CYS A 585 25.30 15.66 17.29
C CYS A 585 25.36 17.14 16.88
N SER A 586 24.21 17.75 16.57
CA SER A 586 24.08 19.14 16.11
C SER A 586 23.16 19.93 17.05
N GLU A 587 23.39 21.24 17.16
CA GLU A 587 22.56 22.12 17.98
C GLU A 587 21.25 22.45 17.25
N LEU A 588 20.10 22.22 17.91
CA LEU A 588 18.80 22.67 17.41
C LEU A 588 18.67 24.20 17.44
N GLU A 589 17.99 24.74 16.43
CA GLU A 589 17.65 26.16 16.36
C GLU A 589 16.86 26.62 17.60
N THR A 590 17.16 27.83 18.07
CA THR A 590 16.61 28.40 19.32
C THR A 590 15.09 28.57 19.32
N GLU A 591 14.45 28.62 18.16
CA GLU A 591 13.00 28.68 18.00
C GLU A 591 12.31 27.35 18.38
N ILE A 592 12.99 26.21 18.17
CA ILE A 592 12.49 24.87 18.47
C ILE A 592 12.70 24.54 19.96
N VAL A 593 13.76 25.06 20.56
CA VAL A 593 14.18 24.75 21.93
C VAL A 593 13.18 25.23 23.02
N ASN A 594 12.19 26.06 22.67
CA ASN A 594 11.16 26.56 23.58
C ASN A 594 9.72 26.28 23.11
N SER A 595 9.55 25.38 22.15
CA SER A 595 8.22 25.03 21.66
C SER A 595 7.51 24.04 22.59
N ASN A 596 6.22 24.27 22.79
CA ASN A 596 5.31 23.34 23.46
C ASN A 596 4.52 22.59 22.39
N PHE A 597 4.46 21.27 22.52
CA PHE A 597 3.77 20.37 21.60
C PHE A 597 2.69 19.62 22.37
N ASN A 598 1.46 19.60 21.85
CA ASN A 598 0.43 18.73 22.40
C ASN A 598 0.43 17.40 21.62
N LEU A 599 0.57 16.30 22.34
CA LEU A 599 0.49 14.93 21.84
C LEU A 599 -0.86 14.35 22.29
N GLU A 600 -1.64 13.79 21.36
CA GLU A 600 -2.93 13.16 21.67
C GLU A 600 -2.85 11.64 21.54
N ASP A 601 -3.39 10.95 22.53
CA ASP A 601 -3.56 9.49 22.54
C ASP A 601 -4.96 9.15 23.08
N VAL A 602 -5.39 7.88 22.94
CA VAL A 602 -6.68 7.33 23.40
C VAL A 602 -6.94 7.59 24.90
N ARG A 603 -5.89 7.87 25.69
CA ARG A 603 -5.97 8.18 27.12
C ARG A 603 -6.17 9.67 27.44
N GLY A 604 -6.00 10.57 26.47
CA GLY A 604 -6.10 12.03 26.64
C GLY A 604 -4.89 12.79 26.09
N SER A 605 -4.89 14.11 26.29
CA SER A 605 -3.84 15.00 25.81
C SER A 605 -2.61 15.02 26.73
N LEU A 606 -1.43 15.05 26.15
CA LEU A 606 -0.11 15.10 26.80
C LEU A 606 0.65 16.31 26.28
N ASN A 607 0.94 17.30 27.14
CA ASN A 607 1.73 18.46 26.72
C ASN A 607 3.22 18.15 26.89
N ALA A 608 3.98 18.24 25.81
CA ALA A 608 5.41 18.03 25.74
C ALA A 608 6.13 19.37 25.56
N THR A 609 7.04 19.71 26.47
CA THR A 609 7.83 20.94 26.36
C THR A 609 9.29 20.59 26.14
N LEU A 610 9.89 21.11 25.05
CA LEU A 610 11.32 20.96 24.80
C LEU A 610 12.10 22.04 25.56
N SER A 611 13.27 21.71 26.10
CA SER A 611 14.17 22.67 26.75
C SER A 611 15.63 22.24 26.62
N TYR A 612 16.54 23.17 26.36
CA TYR A 612 17.96 22.84 26.25
C TYR A 612 18.56 22.54 27.63
N MET A 613 19.27 21.41 27.71
CA MET A 613 19.78 20.85 28.97
C MET A 613 21.30 21.01 29.11
N GLY A 614 22.00 21.25 27.98
CA GLY A 614 23.45 21.40 27.91
C GLY A 614 24.07 20.43 26.90
N PHE A 615 25.40 20.27 26.98
CA PHE A 615 26.13 19.32 26.16
C PHE A 615 26.74 18.19 27.01
N LEU A 616 27.02 17.05 26.37
CA LEU A 616 27.56 15.84 26.96
C LEU A 616 28.62 15.25 26.04
N ASP A 617 29.77 14.90 26.61
CA ASP A 617 30.82 14.20 25.87
C ASP A 617 30.61 12.69 26.03
N LEU A 618 30.22 12.02 24.94
CA LEU A 618 30.01 10.58 24.93
C LEU A 618 31.25 9.86 24.42
N THR A 619 31.66 8.82 25.15
CA THR A 619 32.68 7.88 24.65
C THR A 619 32.05 6.92 23.64
N PRO A 620 32.82 6.37 22.68
CA PRO A 620 32.30 5.41 21.70
C PRO A 620 31.58 4.21 22.33
N MET A 621 32.02 3.78 23.53
CA MET A 621 31.37 2.73 24.29
C MET A 621 29.97 3.12 24.77
N LEU A 622 29.78 4.37 25.21
CA LEU A 622 28.48 4.89 25.65
C LEU A 622 27.55 5.16 24.46
N VAL A 623 28.08 5.63 23.32
CA VAL A 623 27.31 5.81 22.07
C VAL A 623 26.71 4.47 21.62
N ASN A 624 27.52 3.40 21.60
CA ASN A 624 27.03 2.07 21.27
C ASN A 624 25.97 1.55 22.25
N LEU A 625 26.13 1.86 23.54
CA LEU A 625 25.13 1.50 24.55
C LEU A 625 23.79 2.20 24.31
N CYS A 626 23.80 3.52 24.04
CA CYS A 626 22.62 4.29 23.71
C CYS A 626 21.93 3.76 22.43
N ARG A 627 22.72 3.43 21.40
CA ARG A 627 22.24 2.84 20.15
C ARG A 627 21.55 1.50 20.39
N MET A 628 22.19 0.61 21.16
CA MET A 628 21.59 -0.68 21.54
C MET A 628 20.27 -0.49 22.29
N PHE A 629 20.20 0.46 23.21
CA PHE A 629 18.98 0.74 23.97
C PHE A 629 17.84 1.21 23.06
N GLN A 630 18.06 2.26 22.27
CA GLN A 630 17.05 2.85 21.39
C GLN A 630 16.50 1.84 20.38
N ILE A 631 17.39 1.08 19.73
CA ILE A 631 16.98 0.09 18.73
C ILE A 631 16.20 -1.05 19.38
N THR A 632 16.58 -1.47 20.59
CA THR A 632 15.83 -2.50 21.33
C THR A 632 14.41 -2.02 21.63
N VAL A 633 14.27 -0.80 22.13
CA VAL A 633 12.96 -0.22 22.46
C VAL A 633 12.11 -0.02 21.19
N PHE A 634 12.66 0.57 20.14
CA PHE A 634 11.91 0.81 18.89
C PHE A 634 11.52 -0.46 18.16
N ASN A 635 12.37 -1.50 18.13
CA ASN A 635 11.96 -2.78 17.56
C ASN A 635 10.78 -3.40 18.32
N VAL A 636 10.78 -3.30 19.66
CA VAL A 636 9.69 -3.80 20.50
C VAL A 636 8.40 -3.00 20.27
N LEU A 637 8.50 -1.68 20.18
CA LEU A 637 7.35 -0.79 19.98
C LEU A 637 6.77 -0.85 18.56
N ILE A 638 7.61 -0.93 17.52
CA ILE A 638 7.19 -0.87 16.11
C ILE A 638 6.80 -2.25 15.58
N HIS A 639 7.61 -3.27 15.82
CA HIS A 639 7.41 -4.59 15.18
C HIS A 639 6.65 -5.59 16.06
N HIS A 640 6.37 -5.23 17.31
CA HIS A 640 5.61 -6.06 18.28
C HIS A 640 6.09 -7.52 18.41
N SER A 641 7.37 -7.80 18.10
CA SER A 641 7.93 -9.17 18.04
C SER A 641 9.34 -9.25 18.60
N LEU A 642 9.57 -10.18 19.54
CA LEU A 642 10.89 -10.44 20.14
C LEU A 642 11.76 -11.41 19.31
N ASP A 643 11.16 -12.19 18.40
CA ASP A 643 11.87 -13.26 17.67
C ASP A 643 12.93 -12.71 16.70
N LYS A 644 12.73 -11.49 16.20
CA LYS A 644 13.66 -10.79 15.30
C LYS A 644 14.80 -10.06 16.04
N LEU A 645 14.74 -9.96 17.37
CA LEU A 645 15.65 -9.13 18.15
C LEU A 645 17.05 -9.74 18.26
N LYS A 646 17.17 -11.05 18.45
CA LYS A 646 18.46 -11.74 18.64
C LYS A 646 19.35 -11.72 17.38
N GLY A 647 18.76 -11.86 16.20
CA GLY A 647 19.49 -11.81 14.92
C GLY A 647 19.94 -10.39 14.56
N LYS A 648 19.10 -9.38 14.83
CA LYS A 648 19.42 -7.97 14.52
C LYS A 648 20.50 -7.39 15.44
N ILE A 649 20.54 -7.73 16.73
CA ILE A 649 21.58 -7.25 17.65
C ILE A 649 23.00 -7.67 17.20
N GLN A 650 23.16 -8.83 16.54
CA GLN A 650 24.45 -9.26 15.98
C GLN A 650 24.82 -8.54 14.67
N ALA A 651 23.84 -8.22 13.82
CA ALA A 651 24.04 -7.44 12.59
C ALA A 651 24.36 -5.96 12.86
N LEU A 652 24.02 -5.45 14.05
CA LEU A 652 24.07 -4.02 14.41
C LEU A 652 25.44 -3.49 14.85
N LYS A 653 26.51 -4.28 14.73
CA LYS A 653 27.87 -3.73 14.85
C LYS A 653 28.22 -2.77 13.70
N HIS A 654 27.38 -2.64 12.66
CA HIS A 654 27.72 -1.97 11.39
C HIS A 654 26.67 -0.95 10.89
N CYS A 655 25.83 -0.37 11.76
CA CYS A 655 24.82 0.63 11.33
C CYS A 655 25.29 2.06 11.69
N ASP A 656 25.72 2.82 10.68
CA ASP A 656 26.49 4.06 10.79
C ASP A 656 25.69 5.37 10.55
N HIS A 657 24.35 5.33 10.44
CA HIS A 657 23.58 6.45 9.85
C HIS A 657 22.56 7.16 10.77
N LEU A 658 22.46 6.80 12.07
CA LEU A 658 21.58 7.48 13.04
C LEU A 658 22.38 8.02 14.22
N ASP A 659 22.52 9.36 14.28
CA ASP A 659 23.33 10.08 15.27
C ASP A 659 22.51 10.93 16.26
N TYR A 660 21.26 10.54 16.49
CA TYR A 660 20.45 11.05 17.60
C TYR A 660 20.02 9.93 18.53
N PHE A 661 19.93 10.23 19.83
CA PHE A 661 19.46 9.33 20.87
C PHE A 661 18.24 9.87 21.61
N VAL A 662 17.22 9.04 21.76
CA VAL A 662 16.03 9.30 22.58
C VAL A 662 16.14 8.43 23.82
N LEU A 663 16.46 9.05 24.95
CA LEU A 663 16.83 8.36 26.19
C LEU A 663 15.88 8.74 27.34
N PRO A 664 15.61 7.84 28.29
CA PRO A 664 14.80 8.15 29.46
C PRO A 664 15.48 9.20 30.36
N ALA A 665 14.70 10.14 30.90
CA ALA A 665 15.19 11.12 31.86
C ALA A 665 14.90 10.69 33.32
N THR A 666 15.80 11.05 34.24
CA THR A 666 15.58 11.01 35.68
C THR A 666 15.41 12.44 36.21
N THR A 667 14.28 12.72 36.82
CA THR A 667 13.97 14.03 37.40
C THR A 667 14.32 14.03 38.88
N SER A 668 15.53 14.48 39.23
CA SER A 668 15.87 14.79 40.63
C SER A 668 15.47 16.24 40.95
N ALA A 669 15.17 16.56 42.21
CA ALA A 669 14.50 17.80 42.65
C ALA A 669 15.14 19.13 42.20
N GLN A 670 16.32 19.15 41.56
CA GLN A 670 16.95 20.38 41.05
C GLN A 670 17.55 20.28 39.63
N LYS A 671 17.64 19.11 38.99
CA LYS A 671 18.12 18.99 37.60
C LYS A 671 17.68 17.66 36.98
N ALA A 672 17.17 17.71 35.74
CA ALA A 672 16.98 16.52 34.93
C ALA A 672 18.35 15.91 34.56
N SER A 673 18.43 14.59 34.42
CA SER A 673 19.63 13.86 33.97
C SER A 673 19.21 12.64 33.15
N ILE A 674 20.10 12.06 32.33
CA ILE A 674 19.79 10.82 31.61
C ILE A 674 19.74 9.65 32.60
N ASP A 675 18.71 8.80 32.53
CA ASP A 675 18.60 7.58 33.31
C ASP A 675 19.53 6.48 32.76
N TRP A 676 20.80 6.57 33.13
CA TRP A 676 21.81 5.58 32.76
C TRP A 676 21.53 4.18 33.30
N THR A 677 20.72 4.06 34.35
CA THR A 677 20.34 2.76 34.92
C THR A 677 19.39 2.04 33.97
N CYS A 678 18.39 2.76 33.45
CA CYS A 678 17.47 2.25 32.43
C CYS A 678 18.20 1.96 31.11
N VAL A 679 19.10 2.85 30.67
CA VAL A 679 19.87 2.64 29.42
C VAL A 679 20.77 1.40 29.51
N ARG A 680 21.41 1.15 30.66
CA ARG A 680 22.21 -0.06 30.90
C ARG A 680 21.38 -1.32 31.05
N SER A 681 20.06 -1.20 31.29
CA SER A 681 19.20 -2.34 31.57
C SER A 681 19.06 -3.33 30.41
N VAL A 682 19.27 -2.85 29.18
CA VAL A 682 19.25 -3.67 27.96
C VAL A 682 20.40 -4.69 27.92
N LEU A 683 21.44 -4.51 28.74
CA LEU A 683 22.53 -5.47 28.91
C LEU A 683 22.25 -6.51 30.00
N PHE A 684 21.24 -6.33 30.86
CA PHE A 684 21.00 -7.25 31.97
C PHE A 684 20.20 -8.48 31.52
N SER A 685 20.71 -9.65 31.90
CA SER A 685 19.91 -10.87 31.83
C SER A 685 18.87 -10.88 32.95
N TYR A 686 17.69 -11.46 32.69
CA TYR A 686 16.62 -11.65 33.70
C TYR A 686 17.16 -12.25 35.01
N LYS A 687 18.11 -13.19 34.91
CA LYS A 687 18.76 -13.81 36.07
C LYS A 687 19.50 -12.81 36.95
N GLN A 688 20.18 -11.84 36.34
CA GLN A 688 20.94 -10.82 37.06
C GLN A 688 20.02 -9.80 37.74
N ALA A 689 18.98 -9.34 37.02
CA ALA A 689 17.95 -8.46 37.59
C ALA A 689 17.21 -9.10 38.77
N TRP A 690 16.95 -10.42 38.71
CA TRP A 690 16.33 -11.17 39.80
C TRP A 690 17.24 -11.30 41.04
N GLU A 691 18.54 -11.57 40.84
CA GLU A 691 19.50 -11.64 41.94
C GLU A 691 19.75 -10.28 42.60
N ASP A 692 19.77 -9.20 41.83
CA ASP A 692 19.87 -7.84 42.37
C ASP A 692 18.60 -7.44 43.14
N HIS A 693 17.42 -7.83 42.67
CA HIS A 693 16.16 -7.63 43.39
C HIS A 693 16.11 -8.39 44.73
N LYS A 694 16.65 -9.61 44.79
CA LYS A 694 16.77 -10.37 46.06
C LYS A 694 17.70 -9.69 47.06
N LYS A 695 18.79 -9.08 46.59
CA LYS A 695 19.78 -8.41 47.45
C LYS A 695 19.28 -7.07 47.99
N TYR A 696 18.48 -6.34 47.20
CA TYR A 696 17.98 -5.02 47.56
C TYR A 696 16.46 -4.88 47.27
N PRO A 697 15.58 -5.45 48.10
CA PRO A 697 14.13 -5.38 47.93
C PRO A 697 13.60 -3.99 48.35
N LEU A 698 13.94 -2.95 47.60
CA LEU A 698 13.63 -1.55 47.93
C LEU A 698 12.13 -1.20 47.90
N GLN A 699 11.28 -2.07 47.36
CA GLN A 699 9.83 -1.81 47.20
C GLN A 699 8.91 -2.97 47.66
N CYS A 700 9.47 -4.08 48.15
CA CYS A 700 8.65 -5.18 48.69
C CYS A 700 9.01 -5.40 50.17
N ASN A 701 8.02 -5.30 51.06
CA ASN A 701 8.19 -5.49 52.51
C ASN A 701 8.43 -6.97 52.87
N GLY A 702 9.47 -7.60 52.31
CA GLY A 702 9.95 -8.94 52.67
C GLY A 702 9.05 -10.14 52.36
N ALA A 703 7.80 -9.93 51.90
CA ALA A 703 6.83 -11.00 51.63
C ALA A 703 6.27 -10.92 50.19
N GLY A 704 7.15 -10.79 49.20
CA GLY A 704 6.76 -10.77 47.79
C GLY A 704 6.24 -12.13 47.34
N VAL A 705 4.94 -12.24 47.03
CA VAL A 705 4.39 -13.43 46.37
C VAL A 705 5.09 -13.60 45.02
N VAL A 706 5.65 -14.79 44.78
CA VAL A 706 6.41 -15.12 43.58
C VAL A 706 5.51 -15.77 42.54
N VAL A 707 5.53 -15.24 41.31
CA VAL A 707 4.82 -15.79 40.16
C VAL A 707 5.83 -16.52 39.27
N THR A 708 5.51 -17.75 38.86
CA THR A 708 6.37 -18.53 37.96
C THR A 708 6.16 -18.09 36.52
N THR A 709 7.20 -17.55 35.90
CA THR A 709 7.24 -17.23 34.46
C THR A 709 8.04 -18.29 33.70
N LYS A 710 8.03 -18.25 32.36
CA LYS A 710 8.85 -19.13 31.52
C LYS A 710 10.35 -19.00 31.82
N ASP A 711 10.81 -17.78 32.12
CA ASP A 711 12.22 -17.48 32.34
C ASP A 711 12.64 -17.63 33.82
N GLY A 712 11.69 -17.89 34.71
CA GLY A 712 11.91 -18.18 36.13
C GLY A 712 10.91 -17.51 37.08
N PRO A 713 11.14 -17.62 38.41
CA PRO A 713 10.32 -16.97 39.43
C PRO A 713 10.50 -15.44 39.41
N ALA A 714 9.42 -14.69 39.26
CA ALA A 714 9.40 -13.23 39.34
C ALA A 714 8.56 -12.76 40.53
N CYS A 715 9.03 -11.72 41.23
CA CYS A 715 8.23 -11.08 42.29
C CYS A 715 7.11 -10.25 41.66
N LYS A 716 5.93 -10.19 42.30
CA LYS A 716 4.80 -9.36 41.86
C LYS A 716 5.18 -7.90 41.57
N CYS A 717 6.05 -7.29 42.38
CA CYS A 717 6.45 -5.90 42.18
C CYS A 717 7.27 -5.70 40.88
N MET A 718 7.94 -6.74 40.38
CA MET A 718 8.65 -6.70 39.09
C MET A 718 7.71 -6.85 37.89
N LEU A 719 6.53 -7.40 38.11
CA LEU A 719 5.53 -7.64 37.08
C LEU A 719 4.47 -6.53 36.99
N GLN A 720 4.52 -5.51 37.83
CA GLN A 720 3.59 -4.39 37.77
C GLN A 720 4.09 -3.35 36.76
N ASN A 721 3.21 -2.90 35.84
CA ASN A 721 3.55 -1.97 34.75
C ASN A 721 4.70 -2.47 33.84
N SER A 722 4.88 -3.80 33.79
CA SER A 722 5.86 -4.47 32.95
C SER A 722 5.28 -4.84 31.58
N LEU A 723 6.16 -4.99 30.59
CA LEU A 723 5.81 -5.55 29.29
C LEU A 723 6.07 -7.06 29.31
N VAL A 724 5.05 -7.85 29.02
CA VAL A 724 5.09 -9.32 29.06
C VAL A 724 4.84 -9.89 27.67
N TYR A 725 5.70 -10.80 27.25
CA TYR A 725 5.54 -11.55 26.01
C TYR A 725 4.87 -12.89 26.27
N THR A 726 3.87 -13.24 25.47
CA THR A 726 3.17 -14.52 25.59
C THR A 726 3.49 -15.43 24.40
N PRO A 727 4.24 -16.54 24.62
CA PRO A 727 4.72 -17.40 23.53
C PRO A 727 3.61 -18.05 22.68
N HIS A 728 2.43 -18.31 23.26
CA HIS A 728 1.34 -19.04 22.60
C HIS A 728 0.71 -18.26 21.44
N ASN A 729 0.74 -16.92 21.47
CA ASN A 729 0.18 -16.08 20.42
C ASN A 729 1.19 -15.09 19.83
N ARG A 730 2.44 -15.12 20.34
CA ARG A 730 3.56 -14.25 19.94
C ARG A 730 3.27 -12.75 20.06
N LYS A 731 2.41 -12.33 21.00
CA LYS A 731 2.06 -10.92 21.26
C LYS A 731 2.69 -10.40 22.56
N LEU A 732 2.82 -9.08 22.62
CA LEU A 732 3.26 -8.32 23.79
C LEU A 732 2.06 -7.67 24.49
N TYR A 733 2.07 -7.68 25.82
CA TYR A 733 1.02 -7.13 26.66
C TYR A 733 1.62 -6.27 27.76
N SER A 734 0.98 -5.15 28.10
CA SER A 734 1.34 -4.37 29.29
C SER A 734 0.49 -4.82 30.48
N THR A 735 1.14 -5.12 31.60
CA THR A 735 0.48 -5.54 32.84
C THR A 735 -0.04 -4.33 33.59
N LEU A 736 -1.36 -4.16 33.66
CA LEU A 736 -2.01 -3.05 34.39
C LEU A 736 -2.13 -3.28 35.89
N GLY A 737 -1.97 -4.53 36.33
CA GLY A 737 -2.10 -4.93 37.73
C GLY A 737 -2.13 -6.46 37.87
N ILE A 738 -2.00 -6.94 39.09
CA ILE A 738 -2.00 -8.37 39.41
C ILE A 738 -3.23 -8.66 40.26
N SER A 739 -4.08 -9.57 39.79
CA SER A 739 -5.27 -10.00 40.54
C SER A 739 -4.92 -11.17 41.45
N ASP A 740 -5.12 -11.00 42.75
CA ASP A 740 -4.89 -12.08 43.73
C ASP A 740 -6.01 -13.14 43.74
N LYS A 741 -7.10 -12.89 42.99
CA LYS A 741 -8.30 -13.74 42.96
C LYS A 741 -8.28 -14.80 41.86
N LEU A 742 -7.37 -14.68 40.90
CA LEU A 742 -7.29 -15.56 39.73
C LEU A 742 -5.96 -16.31 39.72
N SER A 743 -6.02 -17.63 39.52
CA SER A 743 -4.84 -18.50 39.39
C SER A 743 -4.95 -19.33 38.11
N GLY A 744 -3.89 -20.06 37.75
CA GLY A 744 -3.93 -20.98 36.61
C GLY A 744 -5.01 -22.07 36.72
N ASN A 745 -5.54 -22.33 37.92
CA ASN A 745 -6.62 -23.28 38.17
C ASN A 745 -8.01 -22.64 38.17
N SER A 746 -8.10 -21.32 37.94
CA SER A 746 -9.40 -20.63 37.80
C SER A 746 -10.05 -20.99 36.46
N PHE A 747 -11.39 -21.00 36.44
CA PHE A 747 -12.17 -21.34 35.25
C PHE A 747 -12.22 -20.18 34.25
N LEU A 748 -11.99 -20.51 32.98
CA LEU A 748 -12.14 -19.65 31.81
C LEU A 748 -13.43 -20.07 31.07
N SER A 749 -14.34 -19.12 30.89
CA SER A 749 -15.58 -19.35 30.14
C SER A 749 -15.32 -19.23 28.64
N MET A 750 -15.66 -20.26 27.89
CA MET A 750 -15.49 -20.35 26.44
C MET A 750 -16.76 -19.86 25.71
N CYS A 751 -16.63 -19.42 24.47
CA CYS A 751 -17.76 -18.90 23.67
C CYS A 751 -18.85 -19.95 23.37
N ASP A 752 -18.52 -21.24 23.50
CA ASP A 752 -19.43 -22.38 23.35
C ASP A 752 -20.17 -22.74 24.66
N GLY A 753 -19.94 -21.99 25.74
CA GLY A 753 -20.55 -22.22 27.05
C GLY A 753 -19.82 -23.24 27.92
N ALA A 754 -18.73 -23.85 27.45
CA ALA A 754 -17.90 -24.74 28.26
C ALA A 754 -16.99 -23.93 29.21
N SER A 755 -16.67 -24.50 30.38
CA SER A 755 -15.69 -23.94 31.32
C SER A 755 -14.52 -24.90 31.48
N VAL A 756 -13.31 -24.39 31.22
CA VAL A 756 -12.05 -25.12 31.40
C VAL A 756 -11.11 -24.27 32.25
N THR A 757 -10.19 -24.89 32.98
CA THR A 757 -9.21 -24.08 33.73
C THR A 757 -8.24 -23.38 32.78
N TYR A 758 -7.71 -22.21 33.17
CA TYR A 758 -6.69 -21.51 32.36
C TYR A 758 -5.51 -22.42 32.00
N LYS A 759 -5.08 -23.28 32.93
CA LYS A 759 -3.98 -24.23 32.71
C LYS A 759 -4.31 -25.30 31.68
N GLU A 760 -5.53 -25.84 31.69
CA GLU A 760 -5.96 -26.82 30.69
C GLU A 760 -6.10 -26.16 29.32
N TYR A 761 -6.74 -24.99 29.26
CA TYR A 761 -6.91 -24.23 28.02
C TYR A 761 -5.59 -24.00 27.28
N TYR A 762 -4.55 -23.55 27.99
CA TYR A 762 -3.22 -23.32 27.42
C TYR A 762 -2.32 -24.56 27.34
N LYS A 763 -2.78 -25.73 27.78
CA LYS A 763 -2.08 -27.01 27.58
C LYS A 763 -2.51 -27.69 26.28
N PHE A 764 -3.75 -27.48 25.84
CA PHE A 764 -4.29 -27.99 24.58
C PHE A 764 -3.95 -27.13 23.34
N ARG A 765 -3.46 -25.91 23.55
CA ARG A 765 -3.05 -24.94 22.52
C ARG A 765 -1.55 -24.75 22.56
#